data_AF-C9RRV6-F1
#
_entry.id   AF-C9RRV6-F1
#
_cell.length_a   1.000
_cell.length_b   1.000
_cell.length_c   1.000
_cell.angle_alpha   90.00
_cell.angle_beta   90.00
_cell.angle_gamma   90.00
#
_symmetry.space_group_name_H-M   'P 1'
#
loop_
_entity.id
_entity.type
_entity.pdbx_description
1 polymer ?
#
loop_
_entity_poly.entity_id
_entity_poly.type
_entity_poly.pdbx_seq_one_letter_code
_entity_poly.pdbx_strand_id
1 'polypeptide(L)'
;MTTFYVILVAMLLILALFDLFVGVSNDAVNFLSSAVGSKAFKYKTLMVFAAVGVFCGATFSSGMMDIARHGIYMPQYYTFAELMCVYAAVMFTDVILLDIFNFYGMPTSTTVSMVFELLGASVAIASIKILSDDTLELGNLINTSKALTVILGIFLSVAIAFVVGLAVQYVTRLVFSFGYKKNIRYFIGVFGSVSLTSIFYFILIKGLKNMSFVGAGYKTFLAENETVLVAGMFVGFFVLCHLLHAVKVNVLKVIIAFGTFSLALAFAGNDLVNFVGVPLTSLSSVQHLMAAGGNPQDFNMSFLLESEPGQWYLLMVAGLTMVFSLVFSKKARNVVKTSVSLAAQNSSEEIFGTNPVARALVRSSNGVVKFVTEFIPRKISDKINTRFNTKEMILEEDGAAFDLLRACVNLMLASSLIALGTSLKLPLSTTYVTFMVAMGTSLADRAWNRETAVYRITGVLSVIGGWFLTAFAAFASASVVAMVLHFGGLPVIFALFAVVIFVLVRSNLKYRGNKKDKTEERFEKILSASPETKVYPLIQEYSRGEWSEILRWCADCYEKLLIGLLREDLGRLRSVNKQIKILKKHVQRNRRHGTLCTERLAQEDLVVKNFFLYQANDFMGDALFSLEQISSPCKNHVDNGFNPMDNEKRKMLLRTAAHVKERIESVAEMVEIMDFDRYDQVRGQLREEGSRIFAERKAEMMKAGSENIRAEILYLTILYESWALLDSVSSVAKASRKFLTVKQ
;
A
#
# COMPACT_ATOMS: atom_id res chain seq x y z
N MET A 1 21.27 -10.85 -38.14
CA MET A 1 19.93 -10.42 -37.70
C MET A 1 19.39 -11.32 -36.58
N THR A 2 19.29 -12.63 -36.76
CA THR A 2 18.69 -13.56 -35.77
C THR A 2 19.42 -13.59 -34.42
N THR A 3 20.77 -13.53 -34.41
CA THR A 3 21.59 -13.49 -33.18
C THR A 3 21.24 -12.32 -32.26
N PHE A 4 20.79 -11.19 -32.81
CA PHE A 4 20.39 -10.04 -32.01
C PHE A 4 19.11 -10.33 -31.21
N TYR A 5 18.11 -10.93 -31.85
CA TYR A 5 16.85 -11.25 -31.18
C TYR A 5 17.02 -12.34 -30.11
N VAL A 6 18.00 -13.23 -30.28
CA VAL A 6 18.42 -14.16 -29.21
C VAL A 6 18.96 -13.40 -27.99
N ILE A 7 19.82 -12.40 -28.21
CA ILE A 7 20.34 -11.56 -27.13
C ILE A 7 19.20 -10.79 -26.47
N LEU A 8 18.28 -10.21 -27.25
CA LEU A 8 17.11 -9.53 -26.71
C LEU A 8 16.27 -10.46 -25.83
N VAL A 9 15.92 -11.66 -26.31
CA VAL A 9 15.16 -12.64 -25.52
C VAL A 9 15.92 -13.04 -24.26
N ALA A 10 17.24 -13.24 -24.33
CA ALA A 10 18.05 -13.49 -23.13
C ALA A 10 17.97 -12.33 -22.12
N MET A 11 18.00 -11.09 -22.58
CA MET A 11 17.80 -9.91 -21.73
C MET A 11 16.39 -9.88 -21.11
N LEU A 12 15.34 -10.19 -21.88
CA LEU A 12 13.97 -10.27 -21.37
C LEU A 12 13.81 -11.36 -20.31
N LEU A 13 14.44 -12.53 -20.50
CA LEU A 13 14.45 -13.61 -19.51
C LEU A 13 15.19 -13.22 -18.23
N ILE A 14 16.29 -12.48 -18.33
CA ILE A 14 17.00 -11.93 -17.15
C ILE A 14 16.09 -10.95 -16.41
N LEU A 15 15.43 -10.03 -17.12
CA LEU A 15 14.47 -9.10 -16.51
C LEU A 15 13.31 -9.85 -15.86
N ALA A 16 12.80 -10.91 -16.48
CA ALA A 16 11.76 -11.77 -15.91
C ALA A 16 12.16 -12.37 -14.55
N LEU A 17 13.43 -12.79 -14.39
CA LEU A 17 13.93 -13.30 -13.11
C LEU A 17 13.99 -12.20 -12.04
N PHE A 18 14.40 -10.99 -12.41
CA PHE A 18 14.36 -9.84 -11.48
C PHE A 18 12.93 -9.50 -11.09
N ASP A 19 12.04 -9.50 -12.07
CA ASP A 19 10.66 -9.16 -11.91
C ASP A 19 9.90 -10.19 -11.06
N LEU A 20 10.12 -11.49 -11.29
CA LEU A 20 9.72 -12.57 -10.39
C LEU A 20 10.16 -12.32 -8.94
N PHE A 21 11.40 -11.86 -8.74
CA PHE A 21 11.90 -11.60 -7.39
C PHE A 21 11.19 -10.40 -6.74
N VAL A 22 11.03 -9.31 -7.47
CA VAL A 22 10.43 -8.06 -6.99
C VAL A 22 8.91 -8.17 -6.85
N GLY A 23 8.23 -8.67 -7.86
CA GLY A 23 6.77 -8.87 -7.92
C GLY A 23 6.27 -9.84 -6.85
N VAL A 24 6.90 -11.00 -6.66
CA VAL A 24 6.51 -11.93 -5.59
C VAL A 24 6.72 -11.32 -4.21
N SER A 25 7.75 -10.49 -4.04
CA SER A 25 7.95 -9.78 -2.77
C SER A 25 6.85 -8.77 -2.48
N ASN A 26 6.33 -8.12 -3.52
CA ASN A 26 5.23 -7.15 -3.44
C ASN A 26 3.90 -7.87 -3.12
N ASP A 27 3.61 -8.95 -3.85
CA ASP A 27 2.34 -9.68 -3.75
C ASP A 27 2.30 -10.69 -2.59
N ALA A 28 3.43 -10.96 -1.92
CA ALA A 28 3.50 -11.81 -0.73
C ALA A 28 2.48 -11.41 0.35
N VAL A 29 2.17 -10.12 0.43
CA VAL A 29 1.17 -9.57 1.34
C VAL A 29 -0.23 -10.12 1.08
N ASN A 30 -0.59 -10.30 -0.19
CA ASN A 30 -1.95 -10.67 -0.60
C ASN A 30 -2.33 -12.04 -0.04
N PHE A 31 -1.37 -12.97 0.05
CA PHE A 31 -1.62 -14.32 0.51
C PHE A 31 -1.12 -14.63 1.94
N LEU A 32 -0.27 -13.79 2.54
CA LEU A 32 0.20 -13.98 3.91
C LEU A 32 -0.54 -13.13 4.96
N SER A 33 -1.10 -11.98 4.58
CA SER A 33 -1.70 -11.01 5.52
C SER A 33 -2.76 -11.63 6.44
N SER A 34 -3.70 -12.39 5.88
CA SER A 34 -4.79 -13.02 6.64
C SER A 34 -4.27 -14.05 7.64
N ALA A 35 -3.30 -14.87 7.21
CA ALA A 35 -2.73 -15.92 8.06
C ALA A 35 -1.81 -15.34 9.15
N VAL A 36 -0.95 -14.38 8.81
CA VAL A 36 -0.04 -13.71 9.75
C VAL A 36 -0.82 -12.87 10.76
N GLY A 37 -1.84 -12.14 10.30
CA GLY A 37 -2.69 -11.31 11.17
C GLY A 37 -3.46 -12.10 12.21
N SER A 38 -3.88 -13.33 11.89
CA SER A 38 -4.55 -14.22 12.83
C SER A 38 -3.63 -14.81 13.91
N LYS A 39 -2.30 -14.75 13.72
CA LYS A 39 -1.28 -15.43 14.52
C LYS A 39 -1.51 -16.94 14.74
N ALA A 40 -2.30 -17.59 13.87
CA ALA A 40 -2.63 -19.02 14.00
C ALA A 40 -1.39 -19.94 14.05
N PHE A 41 -0.32 -19.57 13.35
CA PHE A 41 0.96 -20.27 13.32
C PHE A 41 2.13 -19.29 13.40
N LYS A 42 3.31 -19.81 13.78
CA LYS A 42 4.58 -19.07 13.68
C LYS A 42 4.83 -18.71 12.21
N TYR A 43 5.40 -17.52 11.98
CA TYR A 43 5.72 -17.02 10.63
C TYR A 43 6.47 -18.06 9.77
N LYS A 44 7.48 -18.74 10.33
CA LYS A 44 8.25 -19.79 9.61
C LYS A 44 7.37 -20.91 9.07
N THR A 45 6.34 -21.33 9.81
CA THR A 45 5.43 -22.40 9.40
C THR A 45 4.51 -21.93 8.27
N LEU A 46 3.98 -20.71 8.36
CA LEU A 46 3.18 -20.11 7.29
C LEU A 46 3.97 -19.97 5.99
N MET A 47 5.25 -19.61 6.09
CA MET A 47 6.15 -19.53 4.94
C MET A 47 6.34 -20.88 4.24
N VAL A 48 6.35 -21.99 4.99
CA VAL A 48 6.42 -23.34 4.39
C VAL A 48 5.14 -23.62 3.60
N PHE A 49 3.95 -23.39 4.19
CA PHE A 49 2.68 -23.59 3.47
C PHE A 49 2.59 -22.74 2.22
N ALA A 50 2.99 -21.47 2.31
CA ALA A 50 3.00 -20.56 1.17
C ALA A 50 4.03 -20.96 0.11
N ALA A 51 5.26 -21.35 0.50
CA ALA A 51 6.29 -21.76 -0.44
C ALA A 51 5.88 -23.01 -1.25
N VAL A 52 5.33 -24.03 -0.58
CA VAL A 52 4.82 -25.22 -1.28
C VAL A 52 3.65 -24.85 -2.18
N GLY A 53 2.74 -23.99 -1.71
CA GLY A 53 1.62 -23.48 -2.51
C GLY A 53 2.08 -22.76 -3.78
N VAL A 54 3.00 -21.80 -3.65
CA VAL A 54 3.59 -21.06 -4.77
C VAL A 54 4.26 -21.98 -5.77
N PHE A 55 5.08 -22.94 -5.31
CA PHE A 55 5.76 -23.88 -6.18
C PHE A 55 4.77 -24.73 -6.99
N CYS A 56 3.76 -25.33 -6.32
CA CYS A 56 2.73 -26.10 -6.99
C CYS A 56 1.92 -25.24 -7.96
N GLY A 57 1.48 -24.05 -7.54
CA GLY A 57 0.71 -23.13 -8.39
C GLY A 57 1.45 -22.73 -9.65
N ALA A 58 2.75 -22.41 -9.55
CA ALA A 58 3.57 -22.05 -10.70
C ALA A 58 3.67 -23.20 -11.71
N THR A 59 3.83 -24.44 -11.24
CA THR A 59 3.87 -25.62 -12.12
C THR A 59 2.52 -25.93 -12.79
N PHE A 60 1.40 -25.46 -12.23
CA PHE A 60 0.05 -25.70 -12.75
C PHE A 60 -0.47 -24.57 -13.66
N SER A 61 0.30 -23.48 -13.81
CA SER A 61 -0.12 -22.20 -14.41
C SER A 61 -0.22 -22.16 -15.95
N SER A 62 -0.13 -23.29 -16.65
CA SER A 62 -0.03 -23.34 -18.12
C SER A 62 -1.16 -22.62 -18.87
N GLY A 63 -2.39 -22.66 -18.34
CA GLY A 63 -3.58 -22.11 -19.00
C GLY A 63 -3.66 -20.58 -19.08
N MET A 64 -2.87 -19.86 -18.28
CA MET A 64 -2.85 -18.39 -18.27
C MET A 64 -1.95 -17.80 -19.36
N MET A 65 -1.03 -18.60 -19.92
CA MET A 65 -0.01 -18.14 -20.88
C MET A 65 -0.61 -17.57 -22.17
N ASP A 66 -1.79 -18.08 -22.57
CA ASP A 66 -2.56 -17.63 -23.73
C ASP A 66 -2.84 -16.12 -23.71
N ILE A 67 -2.97 -15.52 -22.52
CA ILE A 67 -3.26 -14.09 -22.37
C ILE A 67 -2.11 -13.25 -22.93
N ALA A 68 -0.86 -13.63 -22.65
CA ALA A 68 0.32 -12.94 -23.17
C ALA A 68 0.57 -13.22 -24.65
N ARG A 69 0.14 -14.38 -25.15
CA ARG A 69 0.31 -14.81 -26.56
C ARG A 69 -0.68 -14.16 -27.52
N HIS A 70 -1.95 -14.08 -27.15
CA HIS A 70 -3.03 -13.66 -28.06
C HIS A 70 -4.27 -13.11 -27.34
N GLY A 71 -4.14 -12.74 -26.06
CA GLY A 71 -5.26 -12.24 -25.26
C GLY A 71 -5.62 -10.77 -25.54
N ILE A 72 -4.65 -9.97 -26.00
CA ILE A 72 -4.78 -8.52 -26.15
C ILE A 72 -4.62 -8.06 -27.61
N TYR A 73 -3.58 -8.52 -28.29
CA TYR A 73 -3.36 -8.27 -29.71
C TYR A 73 -3.71 -9.51 -30.54
N MET A 74 -3.80 -9.31 -31.85
CA MET A 74 -4.21 -10.33 -32.81
C MET A 74 -2.99 -10.78 -33.64
N PRO A 75 -2.27 -11.85 -33.25
CA PRO A 75 -0.89 -12.12 -33.69
C PRO A 75 -0.71 -12.26 -35.21
N GLN A 76 -1.73 -12.76 -35.91
CA GLN A 76 -1.69 -12.94 -37.37
C GLN A 76 -1.51 -11.65 -38.17
N TYR A 77 -1.76 -10.49 -37.56
CA TYR A 77 -1.55 -9.19 -38.20
C TYR A 77 -0.21 -8.56 -37.85
N TYR A 78 0.62 -9.23 -37.04
CA TYR A 78 1.92 -8.72 -36.62
C TYR A 78 3.06 -9.57 -37.17
N THR A 79 4.15 -8.88 -37.46
CA THR A 79 5.42 -9.52 -37.78
C THR A 79 6.21 -9.80 -36.50
N PHE A 80 7.20 -10.69 -36.59
CA PHE A 80 8.05 -11.02 -35.46
C PHE A 80 8.74 -9.78 -34.87
N ALA A 81 9.31 -8.91 -35.72
CA ALA A 81 9.99 -7.71 -35.25
C ALA A 81 9.04 -6.75 -34.50
N GLU A 82 7.81 -6.59 -34.98
CA GLU A 82 6.79 -5.77 -34.34
C GLU A 82 6.42 -6.31 -32.95
N LEU A 83 6.17 -7.61 -32.82
CA LEU A 83 5.88 -8.21 -31.51
C LEU A 83 7.08 -8.20 -30.58
N MET A 84 8.32 -8.30 -31.07
CA MET A 84 9.51 -8.13 -30.23
C MET A 84 9.60 -6.72 -29.64
N CYS A 85 9.20 -5.68 -30.40
CA CYS A 85 9.09 -4.33 -29.87
C CYS A 85 8.02 -4.23 -28.77
N VAL A 86 6.85 -4.86 -28.97
CA VAL A 86 5.80 -4.92 -27.94
C VAL A 86 6.32 -5.61 -26.67
N TYR A 87 6.94 -6.78 -26.79
CA TYR A 87 7.44 -7.55 -25.64
C TYR A 87 8.54 -6.82 -24.88
N ALA A 88 9.48 -6.19 -25.59
CA ALA A 88 10.51 -5.39 -24.96
C ALA A 88 9.94 -4.15 -24.26
N ALA A 89 8.95 -3.48 -24.86
CA ALA A 89 8.28 -2.33 -24.26
C ALA A 89 7.58 -2.70 -22.94
N VAL A 90 6.85 -3.82 -22.94
CA VAL A 90 6.18 -4.34 -21.73
C VAL A 90 7.20 -4.62 -20.63
N MET A 91 8.22 -5.44 -20.90
CA MET A 91 9.19 -5.82 -19.86
C MET A 91 10.01 -4.64 -19.31
N PHE A 92 10.39 -3.68 -20.16
CA PHE A 92 11.10 -2.49 -19.68
C PHE A 92 10.20 -1.60 -18.84
N THR A 93 8.93 -1.47 -19.23
CA THR A 93 7.96 -0.66 -18.51
C THR A 93 7.63 -1.28 -17.16
N ASP A 94 7.32 -2.58 -17.13
CA ASP A 94 6.88 -3.27 -15.91
C ASP A 94 7.95 -3.18 -14.83
N VAL A 95 9.21 -3.48 -15.16
CA VAL A 95 10.34 -3.40 -14.21
C VAL A 95 10.52 -1.99 -13.65
N ILE A 96 10.40 -0.95 -14.48
CA ILE A 96 10.52 0.44 -14.03
C ILE A 96 9.34 0.83 -13.14
N LEU A 97 8.13 0.50 -13.58
CA LEU A 97 6.88 0.90 -12.95
C LEU A 97 6.70 0.20 -11.59
N LEU A 98 6.98 -1.11 -11.52
CA LEU A 98 7.02 -1.87 -10.28
C LEU A 98 8.09 -1.37 -9.32
N ASP A 99 9.30 -1.01 -9.78
CA ASP A 99 10.32 -0.45 -8.88
C ASP A 99 9.90 0.91 -8.31
N ILE A 100 9.28 1.78 -9.13
CA ILE A 100 8.72 3.07 -8.66
C ILE A 100 7.63 2.84 -7.61
N PHE A 101 6.70 1.93 -7.87
CA PHE A 101 5.63 1.61 -6.94
C PHE A 101 6.15 1.03 -5.62
N ASN A 102 7.13 0.13 -5.69
CA ASN A 102 7.80 -0.41 -4.52
C ASN A 102 8.56 0.67 -3.73
N PHE A 103 9.20 1.62 -4.42
CA PHE A 103 9.88 2.75 -3.79
C PHE A 103 8.91 3.63 -3.00
N TYR A 104 7.71 3.88 -3.54
CA TYR A 104 6.66 4.66 -2.88
C TYR A 104 5.74 3.83 -1.97
N GLY A 105 5.93 2.52 -1.87
CA GLY A 105 5.11 1.63 -1.04
C GLY A 105 3.64 1.56 -1.46
N MET A 106 3.32 1.80 -2.74
CA MET A 106 1.95 1.82 -3.23
C MET A 106 1.48 0.39 -3.56
N PRO A 107 0.35 -0.09 -3.00
CA PRO A 107 -0.19 -1.41 -3.31
C PRO A 107 -0.65 -1.44 -4.77
N THR A 108 0.05 -2.22 -5.59
CA THR A 108 -0.17 -2.28 -7.04
C THR A 108 -0.47 -3.70 -7.48
N SER A 109 -1.07 -3.82 -8.66
CA SER A 109 -1.42 -5.11 -9.23
C SER A 109 -0.56 -5.38 -10.44
N THR A 110 0.28 -6.40 -10.34
CA THR A 110 1.12 -6.92 -11.43
C THR A 110 0.25 -7.35 -12.63
N THR A 111 -0.92 -7.94 -12.36
CA THR A 111 -1.88 -8.32 -13.41
C THR A 111 -2.41 -7.12 -14.18
N VAL A 112 -2.76 -6.04 -13.48
CA VAL A 112 -3.25 -4.82 -14.13
C VAL A 112 -2.14 -4.13 -14.92
N SER A 113 -0.92 -4.05 -14.37
CA SER A 113 0.24 -3.51 -15.09
C SER A 113 0.46 -4.27 -16.41
N MET A 114 0.63 -5.59 -16.36
CA MET A 114 0.92 -6.40 -17.54
C MET A 114 -0.17 -6.30 -18.62
N VAL A 115 -1.45 -6.35 -18.24
CA VAL A 115 -2.57 -6.25 -19.21
C VAL A 115 -2.59 -4.89 -19.89
N PHE A 116 -2.43 -3.80 -19.13
CA PHE A 116 -2.47 -2.44 -19.69
C PHE A 116 -1.18 -2.07 -20.42
N GLU A 117 -0.03 -2.61 -20.03
CA GLU A 117 1.23 -2.49 -20.76
C GLU A 117 1.14 -3.18 -22.13
N LEU A 118 0.65 -4.42 -22.16
CA LEU A 118 0.41 -5.13 -23.42
C LEU A 118 -0.57 -4.37 -24.29
N LEU A 119 -1.67 -3.86 -23.72
CA LEU A 119 -2.65 -3.08 -24.46
C LEU A 119 -2.03 -1.79 -25.01
N GLY A 120 -1.29 -1.04 -24.19
CA GLY A 120 -0.64 0.20 -24.60
C GLY A 120 0.39 -0.01 -25.70
N ALA A 121 1.31 -0.95 -25.51
CA ALA A 121 2.32 -1.29 -26.51
C ALA A 121 1.69 -1.79 -27.82
N SER A 122 0.64 -2.63 -27.73
CA SER A 122 -0.06 -3.14 -28.91
C SER A 122 -0.81 -2.05 -29.66
N VAL A 123 -1.49 -1.14 -28.95
CA VAL A 123 -2.20 0.01 -29.55
C VAL A 123 -1.22 0.98 -30.20
N ALA A 124 -0.06 1.21 -29.59
CA ALA A 124 0.98 2.05 -30.18
C ALA A 124 1.47 1.50 -31.52
N ILE A 125 1.84 0.21 -31.57
CA ILE A 125 2.29 -0.42 -32.82
C ILE A 125 1.14 -0.51 -33.83
N ALA A 126 -0.07 -0.86 -33.40
CA ALA A 126 -1.26 -0.89 -34.26
C ALA A 126 -1.53 0.47 -34.91
N SER A 127 -1.40 1.57 -34.15
CA SER A 127 -1.60 2.92 -34.67
C SER A 127 -0.60 3.26 -35.78
N ILE A 128 0.66 2.83 -35.63
CA ILE A 128 1.69 3.04 -36.67
C ILE A 128 1.35 2.24 -37.94
N LYS A 129 0.82 1.01 -37.80
CA LYS A 129 0.41 0.21 -38.96
C LYS A 129 -0.78 0.81 -39.69
N ILE A 130 -1.79 1.29 -38.97
CA ILE A 130 -2.97 1.94 -39.57
C ILE A 130 -2.56 3.19 -40.35
N LEU A 131 -1.58 3.96 -39.85
CA LEU A 131 -1.04 5.11 -40.58
C LEU A 131 -0.28 4.73 -41.87
N SER A 132 0.10 3.46 -42.01
CA SER A 132 0.83 2.94 -43.17
C SER A 132 -0.05 2.13 -44.13
N ASP A 133 -1.24 1.70 -43.68
CA ASP A 133 -2.19 0.87 -44.44
C ASP A 133 -3.64 1.24 -44.06
N ASP A 134 -4.30 1.98 -44.95
CA ASP A 134 -5.68 2.47 -44.78
C ASP A 134 -6.74 1.35 -44.74
N THR A 135 -6.38 0.10 -45.05
CA THR A 135 -7.31 -1.04 -45.02
C THR A 135 -7.42 -1.69 -43.63
N LEU A 136 -6.52 -1.36 -42.71
CA LEU A 136 -6.49 -1.91 -41.36
C LEU A 136 -7.22 -0.99 -40.39
N GLU A 137 -8.09 -1.56 -39.57
CA GLU A 137 -8.70 -0.88 -38.43
C GLU A 137 -8.14 -1.41 -37.11
N LEU A 138 -8.24 -0.61 -36.05
CA LEU A 138 -7.79 -1.01 -34.71
C LEU A 138 -8.47 -2.31 -34.22
N GLY A 139 -9.74 -2.51 -34.60
CA GLY A 139 -10.49 -3.73 -34.27
C GLY A 139 -9.95 -5.01 -34.92
N ASN A 140 -9.18 -4.89 -36.01
CA ASN A 140 -8.53 -6.04 -36.66
C ASN A 140 -7.25 -6.44 -35.90
N LEU A 141 -6.51 -5.44 -35.40
CA LEU A 141 -5.19 -5.59 -34.78
C LEU A 141 -5.28 -5.94 -33.29
N ILE A 142 -6.30 -5.45 -32.59
CA ILE A 142 -6.53 -5.69 -31.16
C ILE A 142 -7.62 -6.74 -31.00
N ASN A 143 -7.40 -7.70 -30.10
CA ASN A 143 -8.43 -8.65 -29.68
C ASN A 143 -9.41 -7.98 -28.73
N THR A 144 -10.20 -7.03 -29.25
CA THR A 144 -11.06 -6.14 -28.45
C THR A 144 -12.03 -6.91 -27.56
N SER A 145 -12.63 -7.99 -28.07
CA SER A 145 -13.57 -8.82 -27.31
C SER A 145 -12.89 -9.46 -26.10
N LYS A 146 -11.73 -10.10 -26.29
CA LYS A 146 -11.02 -10.75 -25.19
C LYS A 146 -10.40 -9.73 -24.24
N ALA A 147 -9.78 -8.67 -24.76
CA ALA A 147 -9.19 -7.59 -23.96
C ALA A 147 -10.24 -6.91 -23.06
N LEU A 148 -11.42 -6.59 -23.60
CA LEU A 148 -12.52 -6.02 -22.83
C LEU A 148 -13.02 -7.00 -21.77
N THR A 149 -13.15 -8.29 -22.12
CA THR A 149 -13.53 -9.34 -21.15
C THR A 149 -12.52 -9.44 -20.00
N VAL A 150 -11.22 -9.34 -20.29
CA VAL A 150 -10.15 -9.35 -19.29
C VAL A 150 -10.24 -8.11 -18.39
N ILE A 151 -10.36 -6.91 -18.97
CA ILE A 151 -10.48 -5.65 -18.23
C ILE A 151 -11.74 -5.66 -17.35
N LEU A 152 -12.88 -6.09 -17.88
CA LEU A 152 -14.10 -6.25 -17.10
C LEU A 152 -13.92 -7.28 -15.98
N GLY A 153 -13.26 -8.40 -16.23
CA GLY A 153 -12.95 -9.41 -15.21
C GLY A 153 -12.19 -8.82 -14.03
N ILE A 154 -11.15 -8.02 -14.30
CA ILE A 154 -10.36 -7.32 -13.28
C ILE A 154 -11.25 -6.42 -12.42
N PHE A 155 -12.02 -5.51 -13.03
CA PHE A 155 -12.80 -4.52 -12.27
C PHE A 155 -14.07 -5.11 -11.63
N LEU A 156 -14.73 -6.06 -12.29
CA LEU A 156 -15.91 -6.73 -11.74
C LEU A 156 -15.55 -7.60 -10.53
N SER A 157 -14.35 -8.21 -10.54
CA SER A 157 -13.88 -9.01 -9.40
C SER A 157 -13.79 -8.19 -8.10
N VAL A 158 -13.53 -6.88 -8.17
CA VAL A 158 -13.53 -5.95 -7.03
C VAL A 158 -14.89 -5.96 -6.32
N ALA A 159 -15.97 -5.77 -7.08
CA ALA A 159 -17.33 -5.72 -6.56
C ALA A 159 -17.78 -7.10 -6.05
N ILE A 160 -17.52 -8.16 -6.82
CA ILE A 160 -17.89 -9.53 -6.43
C ILE A 160 -17.17 -9.93 -5.14
N ALA A 161 -15.86 -9.70 -5.05
CA ALA A 161 -15.06 -10.02 -3.87
C ALA A 161 -15.57 -9.31 -2.62
N PHE A 162 -15.89 -8.02 -2.73
CA PHE A 162 -16.44 -7.24 -1.62
C PHE A 162 -17.80 -7.77 -1.16
N VAL A 163 -18.74 -8.00 -2.09
CA VAL A 163 -20.10 -8.45 -1.78
C VAL A 163 -20.11 -9.87 -1.21
N VAL A 164 -19.35 -10.79 -1.81
CA VAL A 164 -19.26 -12.18 -1.33
C VAL A 164 -18.57 -12.23 0.03
N GLY A 165 -17.50 -11.46 0.23
CA GLY A 165 -16.84 -11.33 1.53
C GLY A 165 -17.80 -10.82 2.60
N LEU A 166 -18.54 -9.76 2.32
CA LEU A 166 -19.57 -9.20 3.21
C LEU A 166 -20.65 -10.25 3.54
N ALA A 167 -21.22 -10.89 2.53
CA ALA A 167 -22.32 -11.82 2.69
C ALA A 167 -21.93 -13.06 3.50
N VAL A 168 -20.83 -13.72 3.13
CA VAL A 168 -20.37 -14.96 3.76
C VAL A 168 -19.93 -14.68 5.20
N GLN A 169 -19.20 -13.59 5.45
CA GLN A 169 -18.82 -13.22 6.82
C GLN A 169 -20.04 -12.88 7.67
N TYR A 170 -21.02 -12.16 7.11
CA TYR A 170 -22.26 -11.83 7.83
C TYR A 170 -23.03 -13.10 8.24
N VAL A 171 -23.18 -14.06 7.33
CA VAL A 171 -23.77 -15.38 7.64
C VAL A 171 -22.94 -16.12 8.69
N THR A 172 -21.62 -16.10 8.55
CA THR A 172 -20.72 -16.74 9.51
C THR A 172 -20.88 -16.15 10.91
N ARG A 173 -21.05 -14.82 11.04
CA ARG A 173 -21.33 -14.14 12.32
C ARG A 173 -22.72 -14.44 12.86
N LEU A 174 -23.72 -14.61 12.01
CA LEU A 174 -25.04 -15.07 12.44
C LEU A 174 -24.98 -16.47 13.06
N VAL A 175 -24.13 -17.38 12.55
CA VAL A 175 -23.99 -18.76 13.05
C VAL A 175 -23.06 -18.86 14.27
N PHE A 176 -21.90 -18.22 14.22
CA PHE A 176 -20.88 -18.39 15.26
C PHE A 176 -20.88 -17.26 16.30
N SER A 177 -21.41 -16.07 16.00
CA SER A 177 -21.24 -14.84 16.79
C SER A 177 -19.77 -14.48 17.02
N PHE A 178 -19.49 -13.43 17.78
CA PHE A 178 -18.11 -13.06 18.15
C PHE A 178 -17.52 -13.97 19.24
N GLY A 179 -18.37 -14.52 20.12
CA GLY A 179 -18.02 -15.55 21.11
C GLY A 179 -18.04 -16.99 20.54
N TYR A 180 -17.35 -17.22 19.42
CA TYR A 180 -17.53 -18.41 18.58
C TYR A 180 -17.29 -19.77 19.27
N LYS A 181 -16.52 -19.82 20.36
CA LYS A 181 -16.21 -21.06 21.10
C LYS A 181 -17.45 -21.82 21.58
N LYS A 182 -18.56 -21.14 21.90
CA LYS A 182 -19.80 -21.81 22.35
C LYS A 182 -20.51 -22.56 21.21
N ASN A 183 -20.48 -21.98 20.01
CA ASN A 183 -21.18 -22.52 18.84
C ASN A 183 -20.29 -23.47 18.02
N ILE A 184 -18.97 -23.39 18.19
CA ILE A 184 -18.02 -24.19 17.41
C ILE A 184 -18.31 -25.69 17.52
N ARG A 185 -18.66 -26.19 18.72
CA ARG A 185 -18.97 -27.62 18.94
C ARG A 185 -20.11 -28.17 18.09
N TYR A 186 -21.01 -27.31 17.61
CA TYR A 186 -22.19 -27.72 16.83
C TYR A 186 -21.98 -27.53 15.32
N PHE A 187 -21.29 -26.45 14.93
CA PHE A 187 -21.23 -26.03 13.53
C PHE A 187 -19.85 -26.23 12.90
N ILE A 188 -18.84 -26.71 13.64
CA ILE A 188 -17.48 -26.88 13.11
C ILE A 188 -17.40 -27.90 11.98
N GLY A 189 -18.21 -28.96 12.01
CA GLY A 189 -18.27 -29.94 10.93
C GLY A 189 -18.76 -29.34 9.62
N VAL A 190 -19.85 -28.56 9.66
CA VAL A 190 -20.43 -27.91 8.48
C VAL A 190 -19.52 -26.81 7.96
N PHE A 191 -19.04 -25.93 8.84
CA PHE A 191 -18.14 -24.85 8.42
C PHE A 191 -16.82 -25.41 7.87
N GLY A 192 -16.23 -26.36 8.58
CA GLY A 192 -14.99 -27.01 8.15
C GLY A 192 -15.13 -27.80 6.85
N SER A 193 -16.25 -28.51 6.64
CA SER A 193 -16.49 -29.21 5.38
C SER A 193 -16.71 -28.25 4.23
N VAL A 194 -17.51 -27.19 4.38
CA VAL A 194 -17.68 -26.16 3.34
C VAL A 194 -16.33 -25.54 2.98
N SER A 195 -15.53 -25.15 3.98
CA SER A 195 -14.24 -24.52 3.75
C SER A 195 -13.23 -25.44 3.09
N LEU A 196 -13.04 -26.66 3.61
CA LEU A 196 -12.07 -27.60 3.04
C LEU A 196 -12.52 -28.11 1.67
N THR A 197 -13.81 -28.42 1.47
CA THR A 197 -14.32 -28.80 0.15
C THR A 197 -14.10 -27.68 -0.86
N SER A 198 -14.37 -26.42 -0.50
CA SER A 198 -14.13 -25.28 -1.40
C SER A 198 -12.65 -25.18 -1.79
N ILE A 199 -11.75 -25.25 -0.80
CA ILE A 199 -10.30 -25.20 -1.02
C ILE A 199 -9.82 -26.35 -1.92
N PHE A 200 -10.19 -27.59 -1.58
CA PHE A 200 -9.74 -28.79 -2.29
C PHE A 200 -10.39 -28.96 -3.66
N TYR A 201 -11.61 -28.48 -3.85
CA TYR A 201 -12.27 -28.46 -5.16
C TYR A 201 -11.41 -27.72 -6.19
N PHE A 202 -10.94 -26.51 -5.84
CA PHE A 202 -10.12 -25.74 -6.76
C PHE A 202 -8.70 -26.32 -6.94
N ILE A 203 -8.12 -26.91 -5.89
CA ILE A 203 -6.79 -27.56 -5.99
C ILE A 203 -6.85 -28.84 -6.82
N LEU A 204 -7.72 -29.78 -6.46
CA LEU A 204 -7.74 -31.14 -7.02
C LEU A 204 -8.54 -31.24 -8.31
N ILE A 205 -9.72 -30.62 -8.38
CA ILE A 205 -10.60 -30.80 -9.55
C ILE A 205 -10.24 -29.80 -10.65
N LYS A 206 -10.18 -28.50 -10.31
CA LYS A 206 -9.86 -27.47 -11.33
C LYS A 206 -8.36 -27.36 -11.60
N GLY A 207 -7.51 -27.42 -10.58
CA GLY A 207 -6.05 -27.32 -10.72
C GLY A 207 -5.44 -28.48 -11.50
N LEU A 208 -5.74 -29.75 -11.14
CA LEU A 208 -5.17 -30.91 -11.81
C LEU A 208 -5.61 -31.05 -13.28
N LYS A 209 -6.81 -30.60 -13.64
CA LYS A 209 -7.35 -30.69 -15.01
C LYS A 209 -6.51 -29.92 -16.05
N ASN A 210 -5.83 -28.86 -15.62
CA ASN A 210 -5.04 -27.98 -16.49
C ASN A 210 -3.59 -28.43 -16.66
N MET A 211 -3.17 -29.52 -16.01
CA MET A 211 -1.81 -30.02 -16.15
C MET A 211 -1.60 -30.78 -17.46
N SER A 212 -0.43 -30.54 -18.06
CA SER A 212 -0.02 -31.13 -19.34
C SER A 212 0.29 -32.63 -19.25
N PHE A 213 0.68 -33.13 -18.08
CA PHE A 213 1.00 -34.55 -17.85
C PHE A 213 -0.20 -35.40 -17.39
N VAL A 214 -1.37 -34.78 -17.18
CA VAL A 214 -2.59 -35.49 -16.78
C VAL A 214 -3.27 -36.06 -18.03
N GLY A 215 -3.29 -37.40 -18.13
CA GLY A 215 -3.87 -38.12 -19.27
C GLY A 215 -5.36 -37.84 -19.49
N ALA A 216 -5.81 -37.96 -20.73
CA ALA A 216 -7.19 -37.68 -21.14
C ALA A 216 -8.24 -38.46 -20.32
N GLY A 217 -7.97 -39.72 -19.98
CA GLY A 217 -8.87 -40.55 -19.19
C GLY A 217 -9.18 -39.99 -17.79
N TYR A 218 -8.20 -39.37 -17.13
CA TYR A 218 -8.44 -38.72 -15.83
C TYR A 218 -9.28 -37.44 -15.97
N LYS A 219 -9.11 -36.70 -17.07
CA LYS A 219 -9.93 -35.49 -17.35
C LYS A 219 -11.39 -35.85 -17.60
N THR A 220 -11.65 -36.94 -18.33
CA THR A 220 -13.00 -37.47 -18.56
C THR A 220 -13.63 -37.96 -17.26
N PHE A 221 -12.89 -38.74 -16.46
CA PHE A 221 -13.36 -39.21 -15.15
C PHE A 221 -13.76 -38.05 -14.23
N LEU A 222 -12.94 -37.00 -14.15
CA LEU A 222 -13.25 -35.81 -13.36
C LEU A 222 -14.51 -35.09 -13.85
N ALA A 223 -14.70 -34.97 -15.17
CA ALA A 223 -15.84 -34.29 -15.75
C ALA A 223 -17.16 -35.04 -15.49
N GLU A 224 -17.15 -36.36 -15.56
CA GLU A 224 -18.35 -37.20 -15.36
C GLU A 224 -18.72 -37.35 -13.88
N ASN A 225 -17.73 -37.29 -12.96
CA ASN A 225 -17.93 -37.57 -11.54
C ASN A 225 -17.80 -36.32 -10.65
N GLU A 226 -17.73 -35.11 -11.23
CA GLU A 226 -17.44 -33.86 -10.49
C GLU A 226 -18.38 -33.68 -9.27
N THR A 227 -19.68 -33.84 -9.46
CA THR A 227 -20.68 -33.68 -8.38
C THR A 227 -20.52 -34.74 -7.29
N VAL A 228 -20.28 -36.00 -7.65
CA VAL A 228 -20.09 -37.11 -6.70
C VAL A 228 -18.82 -36.91 -5.89
N LEU A 229 -17.74 -36.46 -6.52
CA LEU A 229 -16.48 -36.14 -5.84
C LEU A 229 -16.65 -34.98 -4.85
N VAL A 230 -17.36 -33.91 -5.23
CA VAL A 230 -17.63 -32.77 -4.34
C VAL A 230 -18.49 -33.19 -3.14
N ALA A 231 -19.54 -33.97 -3.38
CA ALA A 231 -20.40 -34.51 -2.30
C ALA A 231 -19.60 -35.44 -1.37
N GLY A 232 -18.78 -36.32 -1.93
CA GLY A 232 -17.89 -37.20 -1.18
C GLY A 232 -16.87 -36.44 -0.34
N MET A 233 -16.24 -35.40 -0.90
CA MET A 233 -15.34 -34.50 -0.16
C MET A 233 -16.07 -33.80 0.99
N PHE A 234 -17.29 -33.30 0.75
CA PHE A 234 -18.09 -32.65 1.78
C PHE A 234 -18.39 -33.59 2.94
N VAL A 235 -18.86 -34.81 2.67
CA VAL A 235 -19.14 -35.81 3.70
C VAL A 235 -17.86 -36.23 4.43
N GLY A 236 -16.78 -36.50 3.68
CA GLY A 236 -15.48 -36.88 4.24
C GLY A 236 -14.90 -35.81 5.16
N PHE A 237 -14.89 -34.55 4.71
CA PHE A 237 -14.42 -33.43 5.54
C PHE A 237 -15.35 -33.14 6.70
N PHE A 238 -16.67 -33.33 6.57
CA PHE A 238 -17.60 -33.18 7.68
C PHE A 238 -17.29 -34.15 8.82
N VAL A 239 -17.01 -35.42 8.48
CA VAL A 239 -16.60 -36.46 9.44
C VAL A 239 -15.22 -36.12 10.00
N LEU A 240 -14.24 -35.78 9.16
CA LEU A 240 -12.89 -35.45 9.58
C LEU A 240 -12.87 -34.26 10.54
N CYS A 241 -13.61 -33.18 10.26
CA CYS A 241 -13.69 -32.01 11.12
C CYS A 241 -14.28 -32.33 12.50
N HIS A 242 -15.28 -33.22 12.57
CA HIS A 242 -15.80 -33.71 13.86
C HIS A 242 -14.78 -34.57 14.62
N LEU A 243 -14.09 -35.47 13.93
CA LEU A 243 -13.04 -36.30 14.54
C LEU A 243 -11.89 -35.45 15.08
N LEU A 244 -11.39 -34.50 14.29
CA LEU A 244 -10.36 -33.55 14.70
C LEU A 244 -10.81 -32.72 15.90
N HIS A 245 -12.06 -32.26 15.90
CA HIS A 245 -12.62 -31.54 17.04
C HIS A 245 -12.71 -32.42 18.30
N ALA A 246 -13.08 -33.70 18.16
CA ALA A 246 -13.16 -34.65 19.27
C ALA A 246 -11.79 -34.92 19.91
N VAL A 247 -10.72 -34.99 19.11
CA VAL A 247 -9.33 -35.09 19.62
C VAL A 247 -8.72 -33.75 20.03
N LYS A 248 -9.54 -32.69 20.15
CA LYS A 248 -9.17 -31.34 20.58
C LYS A 248 -8.20 -30.59 19.65
N VAL A 249 -8.14 -30.97 18.37
CA VAL A 249 -7.40 -30.21 17.35
C VAL A 249 -8.23 -29.00 16.91
N ASN A 250 -7.59 -27.83 16.81
CA ASN A 250 -8.25 -26.63 16.33
C ASN A 250 -8.44 -26.67 14.80
N VAL A 251 -9.64 -27.03 14.37
CA VAL A 251 -10.03 -27.13 12.96
C VAL A 251 -9.88 -25.79 12.22
N LEU A 252 -10.05 -24.64 12.89
CA LEU A 252 -9.84 -23.33 12.24
C LEU A 252 -8.37 -23.13 11.86
N LYS A 253 -7.42 -23.56 12.70
CA LYS A 253 -5.99 -23.55 12.35
C LYS A 253 -5.70 -24.47 11.15
N VAL A 254 -6.37 -25.62 11.05
CA VAL A 254 -6.25 -26.52 9.87
C VAL A 254 -6.75 -25.82 8.60
N ILE A 255 -7.91 -25.16 8.65
CA ILE A 255 -8.46 -24.39 7.52
C ILE A 255 -7.51 -23.25 7.14
N ILE A 256 -6.91 -22.55 8.10
CA ILE A 256 -5.94 -21.47 7.83
C ILE A 256 -4.68 -22.03 7.15
N ALA A 257 -4.18 -23.19 7.54
CA ALA A 257 -3.02 -23.81 6.91
C ALA A 257 -3.31 -24.16 5.43
N PHE A 258 -4.40 -24.88 5.15
CA PHE A 258 -4.79 -25.23 3.79
C PHE A 258 -5.23 -24.00 2.98
N GLY A 259 -5.85 -23.01 3.62
CA GLY A 259 -6.23 -21.74 3.01
C GLY A 259 -5.02 -20.90 2.60
N THR A 260 -3.98 -20.86 3.44
CA THR A 260 -2.71 -20.19 3.11
C THR A 260 -2.03 -20.87 1.92
N PHE A 261 -1.95 -22.20 1.95
CA PHE A 261 -1.45 -23.00 0.82
C PHE A 261 -2.25 -22.74 -0.46
N SER A 262 -3.58 -22.80 -0.37
CA SER A 262 -4.50 -22.63 -1.50
C SER A 262 -4.43 -21.23 -2.11
N LEU A 263 -4.37 -20.19 -1.27
CA LEU A 263 -4.26 -18.81 -1.73
C LEU A 263 -2.91 -18.55 -2.39
N ALA A 264 -1.82 -19.10 -1.84
CA ALA A 264 -0.50 -19.04 -2.45
C ALA A 264 -0.43 -19.81 -3.79
N LEU A 265 -1.11 -20.96 -3.88
CA LEU A 265 -1.26 -21.73 -5.13
C LEU A 265 -2.06 -20.95 -6.17
N ALA A 266 -3.20 -20.36 -5.78
CA ALA A 266 -4.03 -19.56 -6.67
C ALA A 266 -3.29 -18.29 -7.14
N PHE A 267 -2.52 -17.66 -6.25
CA PHE A 267 -1.63 -16.54 -6.59
C PHE A 267 -0.62 -16.94 -7.66
N ALA A 268 0.18 -18.00 -7.44
CA ALA A 268 1.19 -18.40 -8.39
C ALA A 268 0.59 -18.91 -9.71
N GLY A 269 -0.56 -19.59 -9.67
CA GLY A 269 -1.27 -20.03 -10.87
C GLY A 269 -1.87 -18.90 -11.70
N ASN A 270 -2.12 -17.73 -11.10
CA ASN A 270 -2.71 -16.57 -11.77
C ASN A 270 -1.64 -15.56 -12.19
N ASP A 271 -0.71 -15.21 -11.30
CA ASP A 271 0.21 -14.08 -11.47
C ASP A 271 1.54 -14.49 -12.12
N LEU A 272 1.84 -15.80 -12.25
CA LEU A 272 3.06 -16.23 -12.93
C LEU A 272 3.13 -15.70 -14.36
N VAL A 273 2.01 -15.67 -15.10
CA VAL A 273 1.98 -15.15 -16.47
C VAL A 273 2.39 -13.68 -16.54
N ASN A 274 2.18 -12.89 -15.48
CA ASN A 274 2.54 -11.48 -15.48
C ASN A 274 4.05 -11.31 -15.66
N PHE A 275 4.84 -12.18 -15.00
CA PHE A 275 6.30 -12.08 -14.99
C PHE A 275 6.98 -12.82 -16.15
N VAL A 276 6.47 -14.01 -16.50
CA VAL A 276 7.13 -14.88 -17.50
C VAL A 276 6.36 -15.03 -18.80
N GLY A 277 5.10 -14.56 -18.88
CA GLY A 277 4.26 -14.74 -20.05
C GLY A 277 4.85 -14.13 -21.32
N VAL A 278 5.20 -12.85 -21.25
CA VAL A 278 5.82 -12.12 -22.36
C VAL A 278 7.22 -12.67 -22.73
N PRO A 279 8.14 -12.90 -21.77
CA PRO A 279 9.44 -13.50 -22.05
C PRO A 279 9.39 -14.93 -22.63
N LEU A 280 8.45 -15.77 -22.18
CA LEU A 280 8.29 -17.12 -22.73
C LEU A 280 7.66 -17.10 -24.11
N THR A 281 6.74 -16.16 -24.36
CA THR A 281 6.18 -15.94 -25.69
C THR A 281 7.26 -15.45 -26.65
N SER A 282 8.15 -14.55 -26.22
CA SER A 282 9.27 -14.09 -27.05
C SER A 282 10.29 -15.20 -27.35
N LEU A 283 10.56 -16.08 -26.37
CA LEU A 283 11.37 -17.27 -26.57
C LEU A 283 10.76 -18.24 -27.60
N SER A 284 9.48 -18.58 -27.46
CA SER A 284 8.77 -19.43 -28.43
C SER A 284 8.81 -18.80 -29.84
N SER A 285 8.62 -17.48 -29.92
CA SER A 285 8.73 -16.72 -31.18
C SER A 285 10.07 -16.88 -31.87
N VAL A 286 11.18 -16.80 -31.12
CA VAL A 286 12.53 -17.00 -31.69
C VAL A 286 12.74 -18.45 -32.12
N GLN A 287 12.27 -19.43 -31.34
CA GLN A 287 12.39 -20.84 -31.68
C GLN A 287 11.68 -21.18 -33.00
N HIS A 288 10.45 -20.67 -33.19
CA HIS A 288 9.70 -20.85 -34.42
C HIS A 288 10.35 -20.13 -35.62
N LEU A 289 10.85 -18.91 -35.43
CA LEU A 289 11.58 -18.19 -36.48
C LEU A 289 12.84 -18.96 -36.92
N MET A 290 13.61 -19.49 -35.96
CA MET A 290 14.81 -20.28 -36.24
C MET A 290 14.49 -21.59 -36.96
N ALA A 291 13.40 -22.26 -36.59
CA ALA A 291 12.96 -23.48 -37.25
C ALA A 291 12.47 -23.23 -38.68
N ALA A 292 11.81 -22.10 -38.93
CA ALA A 292 11.27 -21.74 -40.24
C ALA A 292 12.31 -21.12 -41.20
N GLY A 293 13.41 -20.55 -40.69
CA GLY A 293 14.51 -20.01 -41.51
C GLY A 293 14.21 -18.67 -42.20
N GLY A 294 13.35 -17.81 -41.62
CA GLY A 294 12.87 -16.57 -42.24
C GLY A 294 13.53 -15.26 -41.76
N ASN A 295 13.19 -14.14 -42.44
CA ASN A 295 13.56 -12.78 -42.02
C ASN A 295 12.65 -12.30 -40.86
N PRO A 296 13.20 -11.81 -39.74
CA PRO A 296 12.43 -11.20 -38.64
C PRO A 296 11.36 -10.17 -39.04
N GLN A 297 11.58 -9.42 -40.13
CA GLN A 297 10.65 -8.37 -40.56
C GLN A 297 9.41 -8.91 -41.29
N ASP A 298 9.53 -10.09 -41.91
CA ASP A 298 8.48 -10.66 -42.77
C ASP A 298 7.80 -11.88 -42.12
N PHE A 299 8.38 -12.41 -41.05
CA PHE A 299 7.86 -13.59 -40.37
C PHE A 299 6.55 -13.28 -39.63
N ASN A 300 5.46 -13.92 -40.06
CA ASN A 300 4.13 -13.75 -39.50
C ASN A 300 3.96 -14.54 -38.19
N MET A 301 3.25 -13.95 -37.23
CA MET A 301 3.12 -14.48 -35.87
C MET A 301 1.85 -15.31 -35.63
N SER A 302 1.18 -15.79 -36.69
CA SER A 302 -0.07 -16.58 -36.61
C SER A 302 0.01 -17.82 -35.72
N PHE A 303 1.19 -18.47 -35.61
CA PHE A 303 1.35 -19.66 -34.76
C PHE A 303 1.05 -19.39 -33.27
N LEU A 304 1.13 -18.12 -32.83
CA LEU A 304 0.77 -17.74 -31.47
C LEU A 304 -0.72 -17.88 -31.17
N LEU A 305 -1.59 -18.01 -32.18
CA LEU A 305 -3.02 -18.27 -31.99
C LEU A 305 -3.30 -19.65 -31.38
N GLU A 306 -2.37 -20.60 -31.55
CA GLU A 306 -2.49 -21.92 -30.95
C GLU A 306 -2.01 -21.87 -29.48
N SER A 307 -2.83 -22.44 -28.59
CA SER A 307 -2.47 -22.66 -27.19
C SER A 307 -1.32 -23.66 -27.11
N GLU A 308 -0.18 -23.21 -26.62
CA GLU A 308 1.00 -24.04 -26.40
C GLU A 308 1.16 -24.32 -24.90
N PRO A 309 1.19 -25.58 -24.45
CA PRO A 309 1.50 -25.88 -23.07
C PRO A 309 2.93 -25.42 -22.78
N GLY A 310 3.07 -24.38 -21.96
CA GLY A 310 4.37 -23.78 -21.63
C GLY A 310 5.40 -24.83 -21.20
N GLN A 311 6.67 -24.56 -21.53
CA GLN A 311 7.80 -25.46 -21.23
C GLN A 311 7.88 -25.73 -19.72
N TRP A 312 7.47 -26.93 -19.30
CA TRP A 312 7.26 -27.28 -17.88
C TRP A 312 8.50 -27.05 -17.01
N TYR A 313 9.70 -27.23 -17.56
CA TYR A 313 10.96 -27.01 -16.86
C TYR A 313 11.20 -25.51 -16.57
N LEU A 314 10.79 -24.61 -17.47
CA LEU A 314 10.89 -23.16 -17.22
C LEU A 314 9.90 -22.70 -16.16
N LEU A 315 8.68 -23.27 -16.15
CA LEU A 315 7.69 -23.01 -15.10
C LEU A 315 8.19 -23.50 -13.73
N MET A 316 8.88 -24.65 -13.69
CA MET A 316 9.50 -25.16 -12.47
C MET A 316 10.62 -24.23 -11.97
N VAL A 317 11.49 -23.73 -12.86
CA VAL A 317 12.54 -22.75 -12.51
C VAL A 317 11.93 -21.43 -12.02
N ALA A 318 10.86 -20.96 -12.66
CA ALA A 318 10.15 -19.77 -12.22
C ALA A 318 9.56 -19.99 -10.81
N GLY A 319 8.88 -21.12 -10.57
CA GLY A 319 8.34 -21.50 -9.26
C GLY A 319 9.42 -21.56 -8.16
N LEU A 320 10.59 -22.13 -8.45
CA LEU A 320 11.72 -22.11 -7.52
C LEU A 320 12.18 -20.68 -7.22
N THR A 321 12.33 -19.84 -8.25
CA THR A 321 12.70 -18.42 -8.09
C THR A 321 11.69 -17.67 -7.22
N MET A 322 10.38 -17.90 -7.40
CA MET A 322 9.34 -17.31 -6.53
C MET A 322 9.50 -17.74 -5.08
N VAL A 323 9.77 -19.03 -4.82
CA VAL A 323 10.01 -19.55 -3.47
C VAL A 323 11.28 -18.94 -2.85
N PHE A 324 12.37 -18.86 -3.61
CA PHE A 324 13.60 -18.22 -3.15
C PHE A 324 13.36 -16.75 -2.80
N SER A 325 12.64 -16.01 -3.65
CA SER A 325 12.25 -14.63 -3.36
C SER A 325 11.46 -14.52 -2.06
N LEU A 326 10.43 -15.35 -1.90
CA LEU A 326 9.55 -15.33 -0.73
C LEU A 326 10.33 -15.59 0.57
N VAL A 327 11.24 -16.57 0.59
CA VAL A 327 11.99 -16.97 1.79
C VAL A 327 13.05 -15.95 2.20
N PHE A 328 13.80 -15.40 1.22
CA PHE A 328 14.97 -14.56 1.45
C PHE A 328 14.68 -13.05 1.41
N SER A 329 13.55 -12.62 0.88
CA SER A 329 13.21 -11.19 0.76
C SER A 329 12.90 -10.56 2.12
N LYS A 330 13.84 -9.71 2.59
CA LYS A 330 13.60 -8.81 3.73
C LYS A 330 12.48 -7.80 3.44
N LYS A 331 12.27 -7.44 2.17
CA LYS A 331 11.20 -6.55 1.73
C LYS A 331 9.84 -7.21 1.96
N ALA A 332 9.63 -8.44 1.48
CA ALA A 332 8.38 -9.19 1.69
C ALA A 332 7.98 -9.25 3.17
N ARG A 333 8.94 -9.50 4.08
CA ARG A 333 8.69 -9.49 5.53
C ARG A 333 8.23 -8.14 6.08
N ASN A 334 8.78 -7.03 5.57
CA ASN A 334 8.37 -5.69 6.00
C ASN A 334 6.99 -5.33 5.43
N VAL A 335 6.73 -5.59 4.14
CA VAL A 335 5.42 -5.25 3.53
C VAL A 335 4.29 -6.06 4.18
N VAL A 336 4.51 -7.35 4.49
CA VAL A 336 3.53 -8.17 5.22
C VAL A 336 3.23 -7.59 6.60
N LYS A 337 4.24 -7.12 7.34
CA LYS A 337 4.04 -6.49 8.65
C LYS A 337 3.22 -5.20 8.56
N THR A 338 3.57 -4.32 7.62
CA THR A 338 2.87 -3.04 7.41
C THR A 338 1.42 -3.25 6.93
N SER A 339 1.14 -4.26 6.11
CA SER A 339 -0.25 -4.56 5.72
C SER A 339 -1.07 -5.15 6.86
N VAL A 340 -0.47 -6.01 7.69
CA VAL A 340 -1.15 -6.58 8.86
C VAL A 340 -1.51 -5.49 9.88
N SER A 341 -0.68 -4.45 10.05
CA SER A 341 -1.03 -3.31 10.90
C SER A 341 -2.21 -2.50 10.33
N LEU A 342 -2.27 -2.28 9.01
CA LEU A 342 -3.38 -1.59 8.35
C LEU A 342 -4.71 -2.36 8.40
N ALA A 343 -4.66 -3.69 8.39
CA ALA A 343 -5.84 -4.56 8.41
C ALA A 343 -6.33 -4.90 9.84
N ALA A 344 -5.61 -4.45 10.88
CA ALA A 344 -5.93 -4.73 12.28
C ALA A 344 -7.30 -4.15 12.69
N GLN A 345 -8.05 -4.93 13.47
CA GLN A 345 -9.39 -4.57 13.92
C GLN A 345 -9.40 -3.48 15.00
N ASN A 346 -8.34 -3.41 15.81
CA ASN A 346 -8.15 -2.34 16.79
C ASN A 346 -7.65 -1.09 16.07
N SER A 347 -8.17 0.07 16.47
CA SER A 347 -7.91 1.40 15.88
C SER A 347 -6.42 1.66 15.61
N SER A 348 -5.97 1.24 14.44
CA SER A 348 -4.67 1.55 13.88
C SER A 348 -4.89 2.52 12.74
N GLU A 349 -4.19 3.64 12.83
CA GLU A 349 -3.97 4.69 11.84
C GLU A 349 -5.06 4.88 10.76
N GLU A 350 -5.91 5.88 10.96
CA GLU A 350 -6.66 6.49 9.86
C GLU A 350 -5.69 7.34 9.02
N ILE A 351 -4.93 6.69 8.15
CA ILE A 351 -3.93 7.30 7.25
C ILE A 351 -4.58 8.27 6.26
N PHE A 352 -5.83 8.00 5.90
CA PHE A 352 -6.57 8.72 4.87
C PHE A 352 -7.49 9.76 5.49
N GLY A 353 -7.44 11.01 5.02
CA GLY A 353 -8.35 12.07 5.46
C GLY A 353 -9.80 11.84 5.00
N THR A 354 -10.71 12.77 5.29
CA THR A 354 -12.11 12.65 4.85
C THR A 354 -12.32 13.15 3.42
N ASN A 355 -13.06 12.41 2.59
CA ASN A 355 -13.46 12.83 1.23
C ASN A 355 -14.98 13.14 1.17
N PRO A 356 -15.42 14.23 0.50
CA PRO A 356 -16.84 14.52 0.24
C PRO A 356 -17.65 13.36 -0.33
N VAL A 357 -17.07 12.59 -1.26
CA VAL A 357 -17.70 11.40 -1.87
C VAL A 357 -17.88 10.30 -0.84
N ALA A 358 -16.86 10.03 -0.01
CA ALA A 358 -16.97 9.07 1.08
C ALA A 358 -18.05 9.47 2.09
N ARG A 359 -18.16 10.76 2.43
CA ARG A 359 -19.24 11.27 3.29
C ARG A 359 -20.62 11.10 2.66
N ALA A 360 -20.75 11.29 1.34
CA ALA A 360 -22.00 11.03 0.64
C ALA A 360 -22.38 9.54 0.70
N LEU A 361 -21.42 8.64 0.41
CA LEU A 361 -21.64 7.19 0.49
C LEU A 361 -22.05 6.74 1.90
N VAL A 362 -21.35 7.17 2.96
CA VAL A 362 -21.73 6.84 4.34
C VAL A 362 -23.16 7.31 4.65
N ARG A 363 -23.53 8.53 4.23
CA ARG A 363 -24.88 9.05 4.46
C ARG A 363 -25.93 8.25 3.71
N SER A 364 -25.69 7.91 2.44
CA SER A 364 -26.58 7.09 1.63
C SER A 364 -26.74 5.67 2.21
N SER A 365 -25.62 5.02 2.57
CA SER A 365 -25.65 3.68 3.19
C SER A 365 -26.40 3.68 4.51
N ASN A 366 -26.20 4.70 5.37
CA ASN A 366 -26.98 4.84 6.60
C ASN A 366 -28.48 5.10 6.32
N GLY A 367 -28.81 5.80 5.25
CA GLY A 367 -30.18 5.96 4.77
C GLY A 367 -30.82 4.63 4.39
N VAL A 368 -30.11 3.81 3.61
CA VAL A 368 -30.56 2.45 3.24
C VAL A 368 -30.72 1.56 4.46
N VAL A 369 -29.76 1.57 5.39
CA VAL A 369 -29.87 0.78 6.63
C VAL A 369 -31.09 1.20 7.44
N LYS A 370 -31.33 2.51 7.61
CA LYS A 370 -32.52 3.01 8.32
C LYS A 370 -33.81 2.54 7.66
N PHE A 371 -33.92 2.70 6.34
CA PHE A 371 -35.06 2.24 5.55
C PHE A 371 -35.30 0.73 5.73
N VAL A 372 -34.25 -0.09 5.61
CA VAL A 372 -34.37 -1.55 5.79
C VAL A 372 -34.76 -1.91 7.23
N THR A 373 -34.21 -1.22 8.24
CA THR A 373 -34.55 -1.48 9.65
C THR A 373 -35.99 -1.10 10.00
N GLU A 374 -36.64 -0.21 9.24
CA GLU A 374 -38.07 0.10 9.44
C GLU A 374 -38.97 -1.08 9.06
N PHE A 375 -38.55 -1.92 8.09
CA PHE A 375 -39.30 -3.10 7.67
C PHE A 375 -38.97 -4.37 8.48
N ILE A 376 -37.92 -4.36 9.31
CA ILE A 376 -37.52 -5.53 10.11
C ILE A 376 -38.17 -5.45 11.51
N PRO A 377 -38.97 -6.45 11.92
CA PRO A 377 -39.54 -6.51 13.27
C PRO A 377 -38.47 -6.41 14.36
N ARG A 378 -38.75 -5.61 15.42
CA ARG A 378 -37.80 -5.37 16.53
C ARG A 378 -37.22 -6.65 17.13
N LYS A 379 -38.05 -7.68 17.33
CA LYS A 379 -37.62 -9.00 17.86
C LYS A 379 -36.53 -9.66 17.00
N ILE A 380 -36.61 -9.54 15.67
CA ILE A 380 -35.61 -10.09 14.74
C ILE A 380 -34.35 -9.23 14.77
N SER A 381 -34.50 -7.90 14.75
CA SER A 381 -33.39 -6.96 14.86
C SER A 381 -32.59 -7.16 16.15
N ASP A 382 -33.26 -7.30 17.29
CA ASP A 382 -32.65 -7.54 18.59
C ASP A 382 -31.89 -8.88 18.61
N LYS A 383 -32.51 -9.95 18.05
CA LYS A 383 -31.85 -11.26 17.94
C LYS A 383 -30.61 -11.20 17.04
N ILE A 384 -30.64 -10.48 15.92
CA ILE A 384 -29.47 -10.25 15.08
C ILE A 384 -28.41 -9.46 15.87
N ASN A 385 -28.79 -8.35 16.51
CA ASN A 385 -27.86 -7.49 17.26
C ASN A 385 -27.15 -8.23 18.39
N THR A 386 -27.82 -9.16 19.10
CA THR A 386 -27.15 -9.99 20.12
C THR A 386 -26.04 -10.87 19.55
N ARG A 387 -26.15 -11.31 18.29
CA ARG A 387 -25.13 -12.13 17.61
C ARG A 387 -23.93 -11.30 17.14
N PHE A 388 -24.15 -10.01 16.90
CA PHE A 388 -23.12 -9.05 16.49
C PHE A 388 -22.54 -8.22 17.66
N ASN A 389 -22.53 -8.78 18.88
CA ASN A 389 -21.92 -8.13 20.04
C ASN A 389 -20.38 -8.20 19.98
N THR A 390 -19.74 -7.11 19.56
CA THR A 390 -18.27 -7.03 19.44
C THR A 390 -17.55 -7.07 20.78
N LYS A 391 -18.22 -6.83 21.92
CA LYS A 391 -17.62 -6.94 23.26
C LYS A 391 -17.27 -8.38 23.66
N GLU A 392 -17.90 -9.36 23.01
CA GLU A 392 -17.63 -10.79 23.23
C GLU A 392 -16.57 -11.34 22.26
N MET A 393 -15.83 -10.47 21.57
CA MET A 393 -14.81 -10.87 20.61
C MET A 393 -13.68 -11.64 21.29
N ILE A 394 -13.41 -12.84 20.78
CA ILE A 394 -12.33 -13.71 21.26
C ILE A 394 -11.18 -13.67 20.25
N LEU A 395 -10.10 -13.00 20.62
CA LEU A 395 -8.80 -13.19 19.95
C LEU A 395 -8.13 -14.40 20.61
N GLU A 396 -7.78 -15.40 19.82
CA GLU A 396 -7.17 -16.64 20.35
C GLU A 396 -5.72 -16.42 20.81
N GLU A 397 -5.04 -15.44 20.21
CA GLU A 397 -3.63 -15.15 20.42
C GLU A 397 -3.45 -13.66 20.73
N ASP A 398 -2.62 -13.34 21.73
CA ASP A 398 -2.40 -11.95 22.14
C ASP A 398 -1.81 -11.11 21.01
N GLY A 399 -2.46 -9.97 20.73
CA GLY A 399 -2.10 -9.06 19.66
C GLY A 399 -2.35 -9.58 18.25
N ALA A 400 -3.27 -10.54 18.05
CA ALA A 400 -3.81 -10.87 16.73
C ALA A 400 -4.63 -9.70 16.16
N ALA A 401 -4.53 -9.49 14.85
CA ALA A 401 -5.20 -8.42 14.11
C ALA A 401 -6.71 -8.68 13.91
N PHE A 402 -7.11 -9.95 13.84
CA PHE A 402 -8.50 -10.42 13.79
C PHE A 402 -8.58 -11.90 14.19
N ASP A 403 -9.80 -12.38 14.47
CA ASP A 403 -10.03 -13.77 14.90
C ASP A 403 -9.79 -14.84 13.81
N LEU A 404 -9.67 -16.09 14.23
CA LEU A 404 -9.42 -17.22 13.33
C LEU A 404 -10.55 -17.45 12.33
N LEU A 405 -11.78 -17.10 12.69
CA LEU A 405 -12.97 -17.33 11.85
C LEU A 405 -12.93 -16.41 10.62
N ARG A 406 -12.67 -15.12 10.83
CA ARG A 406 -12.49 -14.15 9.74
C ARG A 406 -11.27 -14.50 8.89
N ALA A 407 -10.19 -14.97 9.51
CA ALA A 407 -9.01 -15.45 8.76
C ALA A 407 -9.36 -16.62 7.82
N CYS A 408 -10.14 -17.60 8.30
CA CYS A 408 -10.62 -18.72 7.49
C CYS A 408 -11.45 -18.23 6.30
N VAL A 409 -12.42 -17.35 6.55
CA VAL A 409 -13.31 -16.81 5.49
C VAL A 409 -12.50 -16.02 4.46
N ASN A 410 -11.59 -15.15 4.89
CA ASN A 410 -10.74 -14.38 3.97
C ASN A 410 -9.90 -15.30 3.07
N LEU A 411 -9.20 -16.26 3.66
CA LEU A 411 -8.31 -17.17 2.91
C LEU A 411 -9.11 -18.05 1.94
N MET A 412 -10.21 -18.64 2.40
CA MET A 412 -11.08 -19.50 1.60
C MET A 412 -11.69 -18.75 0.41
N LEU A 413 -12.26 -17.56 0.65
CA LEU A 413 -12.95 -16.81 -0.41
C LEU A 413 -11.96 -16.21 -1.40
N ALA A 414 -10.87 -15.63 -0.92
CA ALA A 414 -9.87 -15.07 -1.81
C ALA A 414 -9.26 -16.15 -2.71
N SER A 415 -8.90 -17.32 -2.15
CA SER A 415 -8.31 -18.40 -2.95
C SER A 415 -9.31 -18.97 -3.96
N SER A 416 -10.56 -19.15 -3.54
CA SER A 416 -11.62 -19.67 -4.41
C SER A 416 -11.97 -18.72 -5.56
N LEU A 417 -12.09 -17.42 -5.28
CA LEU A 417 -12.40 -16.41 -6.31
C LEU A 417 -11.27 -16.26 -7.33
N ILE A 418 -10.02 -16.24 -6.86
CA ILE A 418 -8.84 -16.18 -7.75
C ILE A 418 -8.79 -17.45 -8.61
N ALA A 419 -8.87 -18.64 -7.99
CA ALA A 419 -8.83 -19.90 -8.71
C ALA A 419 -9.99 -20.06 -9.72
N LEU A 420 -11.18 -19.55 -9.39
CA LEU A 420 -12.30 -19.49 -10.32
C LEU A 420 -11.96 -18.63 -11.55
N GLY A 421 -11.43 -17.42 -11.34
CA GLY A 421 -10.97 -16.55 -12.43
C GLY A 421 -9.92 -17.21 -13.32
N THR A 422 -8.89 -17.80 -12.71
CA THR A 422 -7.84 -18.56 -13.41
C THR A 422 -8.44 -19.71 -14.23
N SER A 423 -9.41 -20.44 -13.67
CA SER A 423 -10.08 -21.55 -14.39
C SER A 423 -10.87 -21.10 -15.61
N LEU A 424 -11.35 -19.85 -15.61
CA LEU A 424 -12.05 -19.22 -16.73
C LEU A 424 -11.09 -18.50 -17.70
N LYS A 425 -9.77 -18.60 -17.50
CA LYS A 425 -8.75 -17.84 -18.23
C LYS A 425 -9.04 -16.34 -18.20
N LEU A 426 -9.44 -15.84 -17.03
CA LEU A 426 -9.65 -14.43 -16.73
C LEU A 426 -8.61 -14.02 -15.68
N PRO A 427 -7.56 -13.27 -16.06
CA PRO A 427 -6.53 -12.86 -15.13
C PRO A 427 -7.14 -11.85 -14.15
N LEU A 428 -7.21 -12.24 -12.89
CA LEU A 428 -7.72 -11.36 -11.84
C LEU A 428 -6.56 -10.67 -11.14
N SER A 429 -6.82 -9.51 -10.55
CA SER A 429 -5.86 -8.91 -9.63
C SER A 429 -5.98 -9.59 -8.27
N THR A 430 -4.97 -10.37 -7.89
CA THR A 430 -4.92 -11.03 -6.58
C THR A 430 -4.90 -10.00 -5.45
N THR A 431 -4.20 -8.87 -5.66
CA THR A 431 -4.22 -7.69 -4.77
C THR A 431 -5.63 -7.17 -4.56
N TYR A 432 -6.42 -7.04 -5.63
CA TYR A 432 -7.76 -6.45 -5.53
C TYR A 432 -8.73 -7.41 -4.85
N VAL A 433 -8.72 -8.69 -5.23
CA VAL A 433 -9.62 -9.70 -4.69
C VAL A 433 -9.36 -9.90 -3.20
N THR A 434 -8.11 -10.11 -2.79
CA THR A 434 -7.76 -10.34 -1.38
C THR A 434 -8.08 -9.12 -0.51
N PHE A 435 -7.75 -7.91 -0.96
CA PHE A 435 -8.08 -6.67 -0.27
C PHE A 435 -9.61 -6.49 -0.15
N MET A 436 -10.36 -6.69 -1.23
CA MET A 436 -11.81 -6.46 -1.22
C MET A 436 -12.58 -7.51 -0.42
N VAL A 437 -12.14 -8.78 -0.43
CA VAL A 437 -12.67 -9.78 0.51
C VAL A 437 -12.44 -9.31 1.94
N ALA A 438 -11.22 -8.89 2.30
CA ALA A 438 -10.90 -8.42 3.64
C ALA A 438 -11.70 -7.18 4.05
N MET A 439 -11.97 -6.26 3.12
CA MET A 439 -12.81 -5.08 3.36
C MET A 439 -14.29 -5.44 3.52
N GLY A 440 -14.80 -6.37 2.71
CA GLY A 440 -16.16 -6.91 2.85
C GLY A 440 -16.37 -7.60 4.20
N THR A 441 -15.44 -8.47 4.60
CA THR A 441 -15.50 -9.12 5.92
C THR A 441 -15.34 -8.13 7.08
N SER A 442 -14.55 -7.06 6.90
CA SER A 442 -14.41 -5.96 7.87
C SER A 442 -15.74 -5.25 8.11
N LEU A 443 -16.47 -4.96 7.03
CA LEU A 443 -17.78 -4.32 7.10
C LEU A 443 -18.81 -5.24 7.77
N ALA A 444 -18.81 -6.54 7.43
CA ALA A 444 -19.67 -7.53 8.07
C ALA A 444 -19.47 -7.60 9.59
N ASP A 445 -18.22 -7.47 10.04
CA ASP A 445 -17.85 -7.47 11.46
C ASP A 445 -18.20 -6.16 12.20
N ARG A 446 -18.90 -5.22 11.55
CA ARG A 446 -19.22 -3.88 12.10
C ARG A 446 -17.97 -3.12 12.55
N ALA A 447 -16.82 -3.35 11.91
CA ALA A 447 -15.60 -2.61 12.22
C ALA A 447 -15.63 -1.15 11.71
N TRP A 448 -16.64 -0.81 10.90
CA TRP A 448 -16.84 0.52 10.32
C TRP A 448 -17.90 1.25 11.14
N ASN A 449 -17.47 1.95 12.20
CA ASN A 449 -18.38 2.70 13.07
C ASN A 449 -18.68 4.08 12.49
N ARG A 450 -19.68 4.77 13.04
CA ARG A 450 -20.10 6.10 12.58
C ARG A 450 -18.95 7.13 12.57
N GLU A 451 -17.97 6.93 13.46
CA GLU A 451 -16.79 7.76 13.60
C GLU A 451 -15.69 7.41 12.58
N THR A 452 -15.54 6.13 12.21
CA THR A 452 -14.42 5.62 11.39
C THR A 452 -14.80 5.31 9.94
N ALA A 453 -16.09 5.16 9.64
CA ALA A 453 -16.58 4.72 8.33
C ALA A 453 -16.17 5.68 7.19
N VAL A 454 -16.17 6.99 7.42
CA VAL A 454 -15.79 7.98 6.40
C VAL A 454 -14.32 7.83 6.01
N TYR A 455 -13.45 7.64 7.00
CA TYR A 455 -12.01 7.49 6.81
C TYR A 455 -11.69 6.17 6.10
N ARG A 456 -12.33 5.06 6.52
CA ARG A 456 -12.16 3.74 5.88
C ARG A 456 -12.66 3.71 4.44
N ILE A 457 -13.84 4.28 4.15
CA ILE A 457 -14.34 4.39 2.77
C ILE A 457 -13.43 5.30 1.94
N THR A 458 -12.92 6.40 2.52
CA THR A 458 -11.95 7.24 1.81
C THR A 458 -10.69 6.45 1.47
N GLY A 459 -10.17 5.63 2.40
CA GLY A 459 -9.05 4.73 2.13
C GLY A 459 -9.34 3.75 0.99
N VAL A 460 -10.50 3.08 1.00
CA VAL A 460 -10.91 2.19 -0.10
C VAL A 460 -10.97 2.93 -1.43
N LEU A 461 -11.57 4.12 -1.47
CA LEU A 461 -11.65 4.93 -2.70
C LEU A 461 -10.29 5.43 -3.17
N SER A 462 -9.39 5.81 -2.26
CA SER A 462 -8.03 6.21 -2.60
C SER A 462 -7.22 5.05 -3.17
N VAL A 463 -7.38 3.85 -2.62
CA VAL A 463 -6.76 2.62 -3.13
C VAL A 463 -7.30 2.29 -4.53
N ILE A 464 -8.62 2.30 -4.72
CA ILE A 464 -9.25 2.11 -6.04
C ILE A 464 -8.80 3.20 -7.04
N GLY A 465 -8.68 4.46 -6.61
CA GLY A 465 -8.18 5.53 -7.46
C GLY A 465 -6.73 5.31 -7.89
N GLY A 466 -5.89 4.82 -6.98
CA GLY A 466 -4.52 4.41 -7.29
C GLY A 466 -4.45 3.30 -8.34
N TRP A 467 -5.38 2.34 -8.31
CA TRP A 467 -5.47 1.25 -9.27
C TRP A 467 -5.75 1.73 -10.70
N PHE A 468 -6.68 2.68 -10.88
CA PHE A 468 -6.92 3.32 -12.18
C PHE A 468 -5.70 4.12 -12.66
N LEU A 469 -5.01 4.81 -11.74
CA LEU A 469 -3.79 5.53 -12.08
C LEU A 469 -2.68 4.57 -12.54
N THR A 470 -2.54 3.41 -11.90
CA THR A 470 -1.61 2.35 -12.33
C THR A 470 -1.93 1.88 -13.74
N ALA A 471 -3.18 1.54 -14.04
CA ALA A 471 -3.59 1.10 -15.37
C ALA A 471 -3.29 2.15 -16.45
N PHE A 472 -3.58 3.42 -16.16
CA PHE A 472 -3.28 4.53 -17.07
C PHE A 472 -1.77 4.72 -17.27
N ALA A 473 -0.99 4.71 -16.18
CA ALA A 473 0.46 4.86 -16.23
C ALA A 473 1.11 3.72 -17.02
N ALA A 474 0.71 2.48 -16.76
CA ALA A 474 1.12 1.26 -17.48
C ALA A 474 0.86 1.38 -18.99
N PHE A 475 -0.38 1.71 -19.37
CA PHE A 475 -0.77 1.91 -20.76
C PHE A 475 0.05 3.02 -21.44
N ALA A 476 0.12 4.21 -20.83
CA ALA A 476 0.78 5.36 -21.42
C ALA A 476 2.30 5.16 -21.56
N SER A 477 2.95 4.64 -20.51
CA SER A 477 4.39 4.39 -20.54
C SER A 477 4.77 3.29 -21.53
N ALA A 478 4.05 2.16 -21.56
CA ALA A 478 4.30 1.10 -22.52
C ALA A 478 4.07 1.56 -23.97
N SER A 479 3.05 2.40 -24.20
CA SER A 479 2.81 3.01 -25.51
C SER A 479 4.00 3.86 -25.97
N VAL A 480 4.52 4.72 -25.08
CA VAL A 480 5.68 5.58 -25.38
C VAL A 480 6.93 4.75 -25.63
N VAL A 481 7.21 3.77 -24.77
CA VAL A 481 8.38 2.90 -24.92
C VAL A 481 8.28 2.10 -26.23
N ALA A 482 7.11 1.57 -26.57
CA ALA A 482 6.89 0.85 -27.83
C ALA A 482 7.16 1.73 -29.07
N MET A 483 6.68 2.98 -29.08
CA MET A 483 6.97 3.93 -30.17
C MET A 483 8.46 4.23 -30.27
N VAL A 484 9.12 4.51 -29.14
CA VAL A 484 10.56 4.79 -29.08
C VAL A 484 11.39 3.61 -29.56
N LEU A 485 10.98 2.38 -29.21
CA LEU A 485 11.62 1.15 -29.69
C LEU A 485 11.41 0.91 -31.18
N HIS A 486 10.20 1.15 -31.69
CA HIS A 486 9.87 0.96 -33.10
C HIS A 486 10.70 1.87 -34.01
N PHE A 487 10.76 3.18 -33.72
CA PHE A 487 11.52 4.13 -34.53
C PHE A 487 13.03 4.11 -34.23
N GLY A 488 13.41 3.81 -33.00
CA GLY A 488 14.79 3.86 -32.53
C GLY A 488 15.63 2.63 -32.88
N GLY A 489 15.00 1.48 -33.11
CA GLY A 489 15.67 0.23 -33.43
C GLY A 489 16.70 -0.20 -32.38
N LEU A 490 17.78 -0.83 -32.84
CA LEU A 490 18.76 -1.53 -31.99
C LEU A 490 19.46 -0.64 -30.95
N PRO A 491 19.98 0.56 -31.28
CA PRO A 491 20.70 1.38 -30.31
C PRO A 491 19.85 1.77 -29.10
N VAL A 492 18.56 2.01 -29.35
CA VAL A 492 17.60 2.45 -28.34
C VAL A 492 17.24 1.33 -27.37
N ILE A 493 17.19 0.07 -27.83
CA ILE A 493 17.00 -1.11 -26.97
C ILE A 493 18.12 -1.22 -25.93
N PHE A 494 19.39 -1.11 -26.36
CA PHE A 494 20.53 -1.20 -25.44
C PHE A 494 20.60 0.00 -24.49
N ALA A 495 20.28 1.20 -24.98
CA ALA A 495 20.21 2.40 -24.14
C ALA A 495 19.12 2.27 -23.06
N LEU A 496 17.92 1.81 -23.43
CA LEU A 496 16.83 1.59 -22.48
C LEU A 496 17.18 0.50 -21.47
N PHE A 497 17.81 -0.59 -21.89
CA PHE A 497 18.26 -1.62 -20.97
C PHE A 497 19.28 -1.09 -19.95
N ALA A 498 20.23 -0.27 -20.39
CA ALA A 498 21.17 0.41 -19.49
C ALA A 498 20.47 1.36 -18.52
N VAL A 499 19.44 2.08 -18.97
CA VAL A 499 18.59 2.93 -18.11
C VAL A 499 17.85 2.10 -17.07
N VAL A 500 17.24 0.98 -17.45
CA VAL A 500 16.56 0.06 -16.52
C VAL A 500 17.53 -0.41 -15.43
N ILE A 501 18.72 -0.89 -15.81
CA ILE A 501 19.75 -1.30 -14.84
C ILE A 501 20.14 -0.14 -13.93
N PHE A 502 20.38 1.05 -14.49
CA PHE A 502 20.75 2.23 -13.71
C PHE A 502 19.67 2.61 -12.70
N VAL A 503 18.40 2.61 -13.09
CA VAL A 503 17.26 2.90 -12.21
C VAL A 503 17.20 1.89 -11.08
N LEU A 504 17.30 0.59 -11.37
CA LEU A 504 17.29 -0.47 -10.36
C LEU A 504 18.44 -0.34 -9.37
N VAL A 505 19.67 -0.09 -9.86
CA VAL A 505 20.86 0.09 -9.01
C VAL A 505 20.68 1.32 -8.12
N ARG A 506 20.27 2.46 -8.70
CA ARG A 506 20.06 3.71 -7.96
C ARG A 506 18.96 3.56 -6.90
N SER A 507 17.84 2.94 -7.25
CA SER A 507 16.73 2.68 -6.34
C SER A 507 17.18 1.84 -5.15
N ASN A 508 17.91 0.75 -5.40
CA ASN A 508 18.41 -0.12 -4.35
C ASN A 508 19.49 0.56 -3.46
N LEU A 509 20.38 1.36 -4.04
CA LEU A 509 21.37 2.15 -3.29
C LEU A 509 20.69 3.22 -2.42
N LYS A 510 19.68 3.92 -2.94
CA LYS A 510 18.91 4.92 -2.19
C LYS A 510 18.04 4.27 -1.11
N TYR A 511 17.52 3.07 -1.35
CA TYR A 511 16.82 2.27 -0.33
C TYR A 511 17.76 1.84 0.80
N ARG A 512 19.03 1.52 0.50
CA ARG A 512 20.06 1.27 1.53
C ARG A 512 20.51 2.54 2.26
N GLY A 513 20.51 3.68 1.57
CA GLY A 513 20.85 5.01 2.12
C GLY A 513 19.76 5.62 3.00
N ASN A 514 18.49 5.34 2.69
CA ASN A 514 17.35 5.55 3.58
C ASN A 514 17.42 4.51 4.69
N LYS A 515 18.27 4.76 5.70
CA LYS A 515 18.08 4.18 7.04
C LYS A 515 16.59 4.33 7.33
N LYS A 516 15.89 3.20 7.55
CA LYS A 516 14.49 3.19 8.02
C LYS A 516 14.32 4.36 8.98
N ASP A 517 13.33 5.20 8.70
CA ASP A 517 13.07 6.41 9.46
C ASP A 517 13.13 6.05 10.96
N LYS A 518 14.18 6.50 11.65
CA LYS A 518 14.50 6.01 13.01
C LYS A 518 13.33 6.31 13.96
N THR A 519 12.56 7.35 13.64
CA THR A 519 11.32 7.72 14.30
C THR A 519 10.25 6.63 14.17
N GLU A 520 10.02 6.10 12.97
CA GLU A 520 9.03 5.04 12.73
C GLU A 520 9.41 3.76 13.50
N GLU A 521 10.70 3.41 13.50
CA GLU A 521 11.21 2.25 14.25
C GLU A 521 11.04 2.43 15.77
N ARG A 522 11.29 3.65 16.29
CA ARG A 522 11.07 3.98 17.70
C ARG A 522 9.59 3.89 18.07
N PHE A 523 8.70 4.36 17.21
CA PHE A 523 7.26 4.30 17.43
C PHE A 523 6.72 2.86 17.36
N GLU A 524 7.17 2.06 16.38
CA GLU A 524 6.83 0.63 16.31
C GLU A 524 7.26 -0.13 17.57
N LYS A 525 8.41 0.20 18.16
CA LYS A 525 8.86 -0.38 19.43
C LYS A 525 7.90 -0.07 20.59
N ILE A 526 7.31 1.13 20.62
CA ILE A 526 6.28 1.48 21.62
C ILE A 526 5.02 0.64 21.43
N LEU A 527 4.55 0.52 20.18
CA LEU A 527 3.31 -0.21 19.87
C LEU A 527 3.42 -1.73 20.06
N SER A 528 4.62 -2.28 19.86
CA SER A 528 4.91 -3.72 19.96
C SER A 528 5.46 -4.16 21.32
N ALA A 529 5.64 -3.21 22.26
CA ALA A 529 6.10 -3.50 23.60
C ALA A 529 5.14 -4.48 24.31
N SER A 530 5.70 -5.49 24.99
CA SER A 530 4.91 -6.44 25.76
C SER A 530 4.26 -5.76 26.97
N PRO A 531 3.18 -6.32 27.55
CA PRO A 531 2.53 -5.77 28.75
C PRO A 531 3.46 -5.59 29.95
N GLU A 532 4.53 -6.38 30.01
CA GLU A 532 5.56 -6.36 31.07
C GLU A 532 6.63 -5.29 30.84
N THR A 533 6.72 -4.72 29.62
CA THR A 533 7.72 -3.71 29.29
C THR A 533 7.31 -2.36 29.87
N LYS A 534 8.23 -1.67 30.55
CA LYS A 534 8.02 -0.26 30.93
C LYS A 534 8.01 0.59 29.66
N VAL A 535 6.80 0.96 29.19
CA VAL A 535 6.61 1.68 27.93
C VAL A 535 7.02 3.16 28.04
N TYR A 536 6.91 3.75 29.22
CA TYR A 536 7.16 5.18 29.43
C TYR A 536 8.57 5.64 28.97
N PRO A 537 9.69 4.96 29.30
CA PRO A 537 11.00 5.29 28.74
C PRO A 537 11.09 5.29 27.20
N LEU A 538 10.37 4.37 26.54
CA LEU A 538 10.32 4.32 25.08
C LEU A 538 9.57 5.55 24.53
N ILE A 539 8.48 5.94 25.19
CA ILE A 539 7.72 7.16 24.84
C ILE A 539 8.58 8.41 25.09
N GLN A 540 9.36 8.46 26.18
CA GLN A 540 10.29 9.56 26.43
C GLN A 540 11.34 9.70 25.31
N GLU A 541 11.95 8.59 24.89
CA GLU A 541 12.94 8.60 23.80
C GLU A 541 12.32 9.05 22.47
N TYR A 542 11.11 8.58 22.16
CA TYR A 542 10.37 8.98 20.98
C TYR A 542 9.99 10.47 21.02
N SER A 543 9.32 10.90 22.09
CA SER A 543 8.82 12.27 22.24
C SER A 543 9.94 13.29 22.23
N ARG A 544 11.05 13.06 22.95
CA ARG A 544 12.18 14.03 22.95
C ARG A 544 12.80 14.20 21.57
N GLY A 545 12.83 13.13 20.76
CA GLY A 545 13.34 13.16 19.39
C GLY A 545 12.44 13.97 18.46
N GLU A 546 11.14 13.69 18.45
CA GLU A 546 10.19 14.44 17.63
C GLU A 546 10.12 15.91 18.04
N TRP A 547 10.12 16.19 19.35
CA TRP A 547 10.04 17.57 19.86
C TRP A 547 11.27 18.39 19.50
N SER A 548 12.47 17.84 19.65
CA SER A 548 13.70 18.56 19.27
C SER A 548 13.80 18.76 17.76
N GLU A 549 13.38 17.78 16.96
CA GLU A 549 13.35 17.88 15.49
C GLU A 549 12.36 18.95 15.02
N ILE A 550 11.13 18.95 15.55
CA ILE A 550 10.11 19.97 15.23
C ILE A 550 10.61 21.36 15.60
N LEU A 551 11.20 21.54 16.78
CA LEU A 551 11.74 22.84 17.22
C LEU A 551 12.87 23.32 16.29
N ARG A 552 13.83 22.46 15.93
CA ARG A 552 14.91 22.80 14.98
C ARG A 552 14.36 23.16 13.61
N TRP A 553 13.36 22.43 13.14
CA TRP A 553 12.74 22.70 11.85
C TRP A 553 11.96 24.01 11.85
N CYS A 554 11.24 24.32 12.93
CA CYS A 554 10.63 25.63 13.15
C CYS A 554 11.68 26.75 13.11
N ALA A 555 12.80 26.59 13.82
CA ALA A 555 13.88 27.58 13.90
C ALA A 555 14.50 27.86 12.51
N ASP A 556 14.81 26.81 11.76
CA ASP A 556 15.36 26.88 10.40
C ASP A 556 14.37 27.51 9.41
N CYS A 557 13.09 27.13 9.47
CA CYS A 557 12.06 27.76 8.64
C CYS A 557 11.91 29.25 8.96
N TYR A 558 11.90 29.63 10.24
CA TYR A 558 11.78 31.02 10.68
C TYR A 558 12.93 31.89 10.16
N GLU A 559 14.18 31.45 10.31
CA GLU A 559 15.34 32.16 9.80
C GLU A 559 15.30 32.26 8.27
N LYS A 560 15.05 31.14 7.57
CA LYS A 560 14.99 31.12 6.11
C LYS A 560 13.87 32.00 5.56
N LEU A 561 12.76 32.09 6.28
CA LEU A 561 11.62 32.93 5.93
C LEU A 561 11.98 34.41 6.02
N LEU A 562 12.56 34.85 7.13
CA LEU A 562 12.98 36.25 7.30
C LEU A 562 14.11 36.62 6.34
N ILE A 563 15.11 35.77 6.14
CA ILE A 563 16.16 36.01 5.14
C ILE A 563 15.57 36.09 3.73
N GLY A 564 14.59 35.24 3.41
CA GLY A 564 13.88 35.27 2.12
C GLY A 564 13.13 36.58 1.90
N LEU A 565 12.42 37.07 2.91
CA LEU A 565 11.76 38.38 2.87
C LEU A 565 12.78 39.50 2.69
N LEU A 566 13.84 39.51 3.50
CA LEU A 566 14.86 40.56 3.49
C LEU A 566 15.66 40.60 2.18
N ARG A 567 15.76 39.49 1.44
CA ARG A 567 16.42 39.43 0.13
C ARG A 567 15.45 39.49 -1.05
N GLU A 568 14.15 39.64 -0.79
CA GLU A 568 13.08 39.62 -1.80
C GLU A 568 13.13 38.35 -2.69
N ASP A 569 13.53 37.22 -2.09
CA ASP A 569 13.71 35.94 -2.76
C ASP A 569 12.43 35.11 -2.72
N LEU A 570 11.59 35.31 -3.74
CA LEU A 570 10.32 34.59 -3.90
C LEU A 570 10.49 33.07 -4.04
N GLY A 571 11.57 32.60 -4.66
CA GLY A 571 11.87 31.18 -4.82
C GLY A 571 12.11 30.50 -3.47
N ARG A 572 12.92 31.14 -2.62
CA ARG A 572 13.14 30.71 -1.23
C ARG A 572 11.87 30.77 -0.40
N LEU A 573 11.07 31.83 -0.50
CA LEU A 573 9.80 31.96 0.22
C LEU A 573 8.78 30.87 -0.17
N ARG A 574 8.70 30.51 -1.46
CA ARG A 574 7.87 29.38 -1.93
C ARG A 574 8.39 28.04 -1.41
N SER A 575 9.72 27.86 -1.38
CA SER A 575 10.36 26.67 -0.80
C SER A 575 10.08 26.52 0.69
N VAL A 576 10.23 27.59 1.48
CA VAL A 576 9.95 27.60 2.92
C VAL A 576 8.46 27.36 3.19
N ASN A 577 7.55 27.98 2.43
CA ASN A 577 6.12 27.68 2.53
C ASN A 577 5.79 26.19 2.27
N LYS A 578 6.50 25.56 1.33
CA LYS A 578 6.37 24.11 1.10
C LYS A 578 6.90 23.32 2.30
N GLN A 579 8.01 23.73 2.90
CA GLN A 579 8.55 23.10 4.12
C GLN A 579 7.60 23.22 5.30
N ILE A 580 7.02 24.40 5.55
CA ILE A 580 6.01 24.63 6.61
C ILE A 580 4.79 23.73 6.42
N LYS A 581 4.33 23.51 5.18
CA LYS A 581 3.25 22.56 4.90
C LYS A 581 3.62 21.11 5.22
N ILE A 582 4.88 20.71 5.02
CA ILE A 582 5.37 19.38 5.38
C ILE A 582 5.48 19.27 6.91
N LEU A 583 6.06 20.28 7.56
CA LEU A 583 6.14 20.39 9.02
C LEU A 583 4.74 20.31 9.67
N LYS A 584 3.72 20.94 9.08
CA LYS A 584 2.32 20.81 9.51
C LYS A 584 1.83 19.37 9.53
N LYS A 585 2.09 18.62 8.47
CA LYS A 585 1.73 17.19 8.41
C LYS A 585 2.48 16.40 9.48
N HIS A 586 3.75 16.74 9.72
CA HIS A 586 4.58 16.10 10.73
C HIS A 586 4.09 16.40 12.17
N VAL A 587 3.78 17.65 12.52
CA VAL A 587 3.16 18.01 13.82
C VAL A 587 1.81 17.30 14.02
N GLN A 588 0.98 17.22 12.97
CA GLN A 588 -0.28 16.48 13.01
C GLN A 588 -0.08 14.97 13.20
N ARG A 589 0.96 14.38 12.59
CA ARG A 589 1.37 12.99 12.84
C ARG A 589 1.79 12.82 14.30
N ASN A 590 2.65 13.69 14.82
CA ASN A 590 3.14 13.58 16.19
C ASN A 590 2.02 13.72 17.24
N ARG A 591 1.03 14.61 17.02
CA ARG A 591 -0.18 14.68 17.86
C ARG A 591 -0.95 13.35 17.89
N ARG A 592 -1.15 12.73 16.72
CA ARG A 592 -1.80 11.41 16.60
C ARG A 592 -1.01 10.31 17.31
N HIS A 593 0.31 10.29 17.14
CA HIS A 593 1.19 9.34 17.84
C HIS A 593 1.14 9.55 19.36
N GLY A 594 1.09 10.80 19.84
CA GLY A 594 0.91 11.12 21.25
C GLY A 594 -0.37 10.52 21.85
N THR A 595 -1.49 10.56 21.12
CA THR A 595 -2.73 9.88 21.53
C THR A 595 -2.54 8.37 21.66
N LEU A 596 -1.86 7.72 20.72
CA LEU A 596 -1.58 6.28 20.79
C LEU A 596 -0.62 5.92 21.92
N CYS A 597 0.40 6.76 22.18
CA CYS A 597 1.29 6.60 23.33
C CYS A 597 0.51 6.65 24.65
N THR A 598 -0.54 7.48 24.72
CA THR A 598 -1.41 7.60 25.90
C THR A 598 -2.07 6.27 26.26
N GLU A 599 -2.60 5.56 25.26
CA GLU A 599 -3.27 4.26 25.45
C GLU A 599 -2.32 3.16 25.96
N ARG A 600 -1.01 3.36 25.82
CA ARG A 600 0.03 2.43 26.26
C ARG A 600 0.67 2.78 27.59
N LEU A 601 0.40 3.95 28.14
CA LEU A 601 0.91 4.34 29.46
C LEU A 601 0.24 3.50 30.56
N ALA A 602 1.01 3.12 31.58
CA ALA A 602 0.46 2.54 32.79
C ALA A 602 -0.48 3.56 33.47
N GLN A 603 -1.48 3.10 34.22
CA GLN A 603 -2.46 3.99 34.87
C GLN A 603 -1.80 5.06 35.76
N GLU A 604 -0.73 4.69 36.47
CA GLU A 604 0.02 5.61 37.33
C GLU A 604 0.67 6.76 36.52
N ASP A 605 1.31 6.43 35.40
CA ASP A 605 1.91 7.42 34.50
C ASP A 605 0.85 8.24 33.76
N LEU A 606 -0.28 7.61 33.39
CA LEU A 606 -1.37 8.25 32.66
C LEU A 606 -1.90 9.48 33.41
N VAL A 607 -2.16 9.35 34.72
CA VAL A 607 -2.72 10.43 35.53
C VAL A 607 -1.76 11.61 35.65
N VAL A 608 -0.46 11.35 35.76
CA VAL A 608 0.54 12.38 36.06
C VAL A 608 1.18 12.98 34.80
N LYS A 609 1.36 12.19 33.74
CA LYS A 609 2.20 12.54 32.58
C LYS A 609 1.42 12.85 31.32
N ASN A 610 0.27 12.21 31.14
CA ASN A 610 -0.48 12.30 29.88
C ASN A 610 -0.79 13.75 29.50
N PHE A 611 -1.23 14.56 30.48
CA PHE A 611 -1.54 15.96 30.26
C PHE A 611 -0.36 16.74 29.64
N PHE A 612 0.87 16.48 30.08
CA PHE A 612 2.07 17.17 29.58
C PHE A 612 2.50 16.70 28.19
N LEU A 613 2.24 15.42 27.84
CA LEU A 613 2.45 14.91 26.49
C LEU A 613 1.54 15.63 25.48
N TYR A 614 0.24 15.73 25.80
CA TYR A 614 -0.72 16.47 24.98
C TYR A 614 -0.34 17.94 24.87
N GLN A 615 -0.03 18.56 26.01
CA GLN A 615 0.28 19.98 26.06
C GLN A 615 1.53 20.35 25.25
N ALA A 616 2.61 19.56 25.31
CA ALA A 616 3.79 19.79 24.47
C ALA A 616 3.45 19.66 22.97
N ASN A 617 2.64 18.66 22.61
CA ASN A 617 2.18 18.44 21.24
C ASN A 617 1.27 19.55 20.72
N ASP A 618 0.47 20.15 21.60
CA ASP A 618 -0.40 21.27 21.25
C ASP A 618 0.41 22.54 21.02
N PHE A 619 1.30 22.91 21.96
CA PHE A 619 2.14 24.10 21.84
C PHE A 619 3.08 24.08 20.63
N MET A 620 3.51 22.91 20.15
CA MET A 620 4.24 22.81 18.87
C MET A 620 3.38 23.21 17.67
N GLY A 621 2.08 22.94 17.71
CA GLY A 621 1.16 23.41 16.67
C GLY A 621 0.88 24.91 16.78
N ASP A 622 0.93 25.49 17.98
CA ASP A 622 0.84 26.94 18.17
C ASP A 622 2.09 27.65 17.61
N ALA A 623 3.29 27.11 17.89
CA ALA A 623 4.53 27.57 17.27
C ALA A 623 4.48 27.52 15.74
N LEU A 624 3.97 26.41 15.18
CA LEU A 624 3.74 26.28 13.74
C LEU A 624 2.72 27.29 13.22
N PHE A 625 1.64 27.54 13.96
CA PHE A 625 0.62 28.51 13.55
C PHE A 625 1.23 29.90 13.41
N SER A 626 2.02 30.37 14.39
CA SER A 626 2.71 31.66 14.29
C SER A 626 3.64 31.70 13.08
N LEU A 627 4.36 30.61 12.79
CA LEU A 627 5.20 30.53 11.60
C LEU A 627 4.39 30.62 10.29
N GLU A 628 3.18 30.04 10.22
CA GLU A 628 2.26 30.19 9.08
C GLU A 628 1.77 31.64 8.92
N GLN A 629 1.46 32.31 10.04
CA GLN A 629 1.03 33.71 10.06
C GLN A 629 2.13 34.70 9.64
N ILE A 630 3.41 34.34 9.81
CA ILE A 630 4.53 35.11 9.24
C ILE A 630 4.69 34.77 7.75
N SER A 631 4.61 33.49 7.40
CA SER A 631 5.03 33.00 6.09
C SER A 631 4.12 33.45 4.94
N SER A 632 2.81 33.43 5.15
CA SER A 632 1.85 33.82 4.12
C SER A 632 1.95 35.32 3.77
N PRO A 633 1.92 36.26 4.73
CA PRO A 633 2.14 37.67 4.45
C PRO A 633 3.49 37.99 3.82
N CYS A 634 4.59 37.41 4.31
CA CYS A 634 5.93 37.63 3.74
C CYS A 634 6.01 37.22 2.27
N LYS A 635 5.46 36.04 1.94
CA LYS A 635 5.41 35.58 0.55
C LYS A 635 4.57 36.52 -0.30
N ASN A 636 3.36 36.86 0.14
CA ASN A 636 2.45 37.71 -0.63
C ASN A 636 3.01 39.13 -0.83
N HIS A 637 3.75 39.66 0.14
CA HIS A 637 4.41 40.97 0.00
C HIS A 637 5.40 40.99 -1.17
N VAL A 638 6.24 39.95 -1.27
CA VAL A 638 7.23 39.82 -2.36
C VAL A 638 6.57 39.41 -3.68
N ASP A 639 5.62 38.46 -3.67
CA ASP A 639 4.90 37.98 -4.88
C ASP A 639 4.13 39.13 -5.56
N ASN A 640 3.61 40.08 -4.76
CA ASN A 640 2.89 41.26 -5.27
C ASN A 640 3.81 42.45 -5.59
N GLY A 641 5.13 42.34 -5.40
CA GLY A 641 6.09 43.42 -5.67
C GLY A 641 5.86 44.67 -4.82
N PHE A 642 5.43 44.52 -3.56
CA PHE A 642 5.26 45.67 -2.66
C PHE A 642 6.60 46.24 -2.22
N ASN A 643 6.63 47.56 -1.98
CA ASN A 643 7.83 48.27 -1.56
C ASN A 643 8.50 47.61 -0.34
N PRO A 644 9.84 47.46 -0.34
CA PRO A 644 10.57 46.86 0.75
C PRO A 644 10.50 47.70 2.03
N MET A 645 10.81 47.06 3.16
CA MET A 645 10.93 47.74 4.46
C MET A 645 12.17 48.63 4.51
N ASP A 646 12.12 49.64 5.38
CA ASP A 646 13.26 50.52 5.66
C ASP A 646 14.49 49.73 6.14
N ASN A 647 15.69 50.20 5.80
CA ASN A 647 16.93 49.50 6.12
C ASN A 647 17.15 49.26 7.63
N GLU A 648 16.68 50.15 8.49
CA GLU A 648 16.77 49.96 9.94
C GLU A 648 15.88 48.79 10.41
N LYS A 649 14.64 48.69 9.92
CA LYS A 649 13.75 47.54 10.18
C LYS A 649 14.32 46.24 9.62
N ARG A 650 14.95 46.29 8.44
CA ARG A 650 15.63 45.13 7.86
C ARG A 650 16.78 44.62 8.74
N LYS A 651 17.63 45.52 9.25
CA LYS A 651 18.72 45.16 10.18
C LYS A 651 18.19 44.60 11.50
N MET A 652 17.08 45.15 12.01
CA MET A 652 16.41 44.64 13.21
C MET A 652 15.88 43.22 12.98
N LEU A 653 15.13 42.99 11.90
CA LEU A 653 14.60 41.66 11.57
C LEU A 653 15.71 40.63 11.34
N LEU A 654 16.84 41.03 10.75
CA LEU A 654 17.97 40.13 10.55
C LEU A 654 18.58 39.68 11.89
N ARG A 655 18.72 40.59 12.85
CA ARG A 655 19.17 40.26 14.23
C ARG A 655 18.16 39.37 14.94
N THR A 656 16.88 39.71 14.83
CA THR A 656 15.78 38.92 15.40
C THR A 656 15.73 37.51 14.81
N ALA A 657 16.00 37.35 13.51
CA ALA A 657 16.08 36.05 12.84
C ALA A 657 17.12 35.13 13.50
N ALA A 658 18.33 35.64 13.72
CA ALA A 658 19.43 34.90 14.33
C ALA A 658 19.15 34.57 15.79
N HIS A 659 18.72 35.55 16.59
CA HIS A 659 18.47 35.35 18.02
C HIS A 659 17.31 34.39 18.27
N VAL A 660 16.17 34.57 17.60
CA VAL A 660 15.02 33.67 17.77
C VAL A 660 15.40 32.24 17.40
N LYS A 661 16.13 32.05 16.30
CA LYS A 661 16.64 30.72 15.91
C LYS A 661 17.49 30.10 17.03
N GLU A 662 18.50 30.82 17.50
CA GLU A 662 19.39 30.36 18.59
C GLU A 662 18.60 29.98 19.85
N ARG A 663 17.60 30.78 20.23
CA ARG A 663 16.78 30.53 21.42
C ARG A 663 15.91 29.28 21.26
N ILE A 664 15.33 29.05 20.08
CA ILE A 664 14.55 27.83 19.79
C ILE A 664 15.46 26.60 19.76
N GLU A 665 16.64 26.71 19.14
CA GLU A 665 17.63 25.62 19.08
C GLU A 665 18.15 25.23 20.46
N SER A 666 18.33 26.20 21.37
CA SER A 666 18.70 25.95 22.77
C SER A 666 17.64 25.11 23.51
N VAL A 667 16.34 25.37 23.28
CA VAL A 667 15.27 24.52 23.81
C VAL A 667 15.29 23.13 23.18
N ALA A 668 15.50 23.05 21.86
CA ALA A 668 15.56 21.78 21.16
C ALA A 668 16.69 20.89 21.69
N GLU A 669 17.88 21.46 21.88
CA GLU A 669 19.02 20.76 22.48
C GLU A 669 18.69 20.30 23.91
N MET A 670 18.19 21.20 24.77
CA MET A 670 17.80 20.89 26.15
C MET A 670 16.83 19.70 26.22
N VAL A 671 15.82 19.67 25.35
CA VAL A 671 14.84 18.58 25.29
C VAL A 671 15.49 17.28 24.79
N GLU A 672 16.35 17.34 23.77
CA GLU A 672 17.00 16.15 23.19
C GLU A 672 17.89 15.43 24.20
N ILE A 673 18.77 16.17 24.90
CA ILE A 673 19.71 15.61 25.87
C ILE A 673 19.13 15.48 27.28
N MET A 674 17.92 15.99 27.51
CA MET A 674 17.22 16.04 28.80
C MET A 674 17.94 16.85 29.90
N ASP A 675 18.71 17.86 29.52
CA ASP A 675 19.45 18.74 30.44
C ASP A 675 18.55 19.86 31.00
N PHE A 676 17.58 19.47 31.84
CA PHE A 676 16.63 20.41 32.43
C PHE A 676 17.19 21.19 33.62
N ASP A 677 18.46 20.99 34.00
CA ASP A 677 19.13 21.82 35.00
C ASP A 677 19.33 23.24 34.47
N ARG A 678 19.56 23.39 33.16
CA ARG A 678 19.62 24.70 32.47
C ARG A 678 18.24 25.32 32.20
N TYR A 679 17.13 24.69 32.61
CA TYR A 679 15.78 25.13 32.23
C TYR A 679 15.50 26.59 32.59
N ASP A 680 15.84 27.02 33.82
CA ASP A 680 15.54 28.38 34.27
C ASP A 680 16.40 29.42 33.53
N GLN A 681 17.64 29.07 33.15
CA GLN A 681 18.49 29.88 32.29
C GLN A 681 17.89 30.02 30.88
N VAL A 682 17.57 28.92 30.21
CA VAL A 682 17.01 28.90 28.84
C VAL A 682 15.67 29.65 28.80
N ARG A 683 14.82 29.43 29.80
CA ARG A 683 13.54 30.15 29.93
C ARG A 683 13.74 31.65 30.16
N GLY A 684 14.74 32.04 30.95
CA GLY A 684 15.12 33.44 31.16
C GLY A 684 15.51 34.11 29.84
N GLN A 685 16.37 33.46 29.05
CA GLN A 685 16.82 33.94 27.74
C GLN A 685 15.66 34.08 26.73
N LEU A 686 14.72 33.13 26.69
CA LEU A 686 13.51 33.23 25.86
C LEU A 686 12.65 34.42 26.24
N ARG A 687 12.41 34.61 27.55
CA ARG A 687 11.58 35.71 28.05
C ARG A 687 12.22 37.05 27.80
N GLU A 688 13.54 37.15 27.95
CA GLU A 688 14.30 38.37 27.63
C GLU A 688 14.14 38.73 26.15
N GLU A 689 14.37 37.78 25.25
CA GLU A 689 14.22 38.03 23.81
C GLU A 689 12.77 38.37 23.42
N GLY A 690 11.79 37.65 23.97
CA GLY A 690 10.38 37.98 23.78
C GLY A 690 10.03 39.38 24.29
N SER A 691 10.59 39.80 25.43
CA SER A 691 10.38 41.15 25.96
C SER A 691 11.01 42.23 25.08
N ARG A 692 12.18 41.96 24.48
CA ARG A 692 12.82 42.86 23.50
C ARG A 692 11.95 43.03 22.25
N ILE A 693 11.46 41.94 21.67
CA ILE A 693 10.58 41.97 20.49
C ILE A 693 9.28 42.72 20.80
N PHE A 694 8.69 42.47 21.97
CA PHE A 694 7.48 43.15 22.40
C PHE A 694 7.69 44.66 22.60
N ALA A 695 8.82 45.05 23.22
CA ALA A 695 9.18 46.45 23.42
C ALA A 695 9.40 47.17 22.09
N GLU A 696 10.09 46.55 21.13
CA GLU A 696 10.28 47.10 19.79
C GLU A 696 8.93 47.32 19.10
N ARG A 697 8.07 46.29 19.09
CA ARG A 697 6.74 46.39 18.49
C ARG A 697 5.95 47.55 19.08
N LYS A 698 5.98 47.72 20.41
CA LYS A 698 5.31 48.83 21.08
C LYS A 698 5.91 50.18 20.69
N ALA A 699 7.23 50.28 20.58
CA ALA A 699 7.90 51.52 20.17
C ALA A 699 7.49 51.94 18.75
N GLU A 700 7.41 50.98 17.82
CA GLU A 700 7.00 51.23 16.43
C GLU A 700 5.51 51.62 16.31
N MET A 701 4.62 50.99 17.09
CA MET A 701 3.20 51.38 17.13
C MET A 701 2.97 52.81 17.63
N MET A 702 3.89 53.36 18.43
CA MET A 702 3.79 54.72 18.98
C MET A 702 4.37 55.79 18.03
N LYS A 703 5.03 55.39 16.93
CA LYS A 703 5.52 56.33 15.92
C LYS A 703 4.36 56.76 15.01
N ALA A 704 4.12 58.07 14.90
CA ALA A 704 3.11 58.62 14.01
C ALA A 704 3.64 58.74 12.57
N GLY A 705 2.96 58.11 11.62
CA GLY A 705 3.19 58.26 10.17
C GLY A 705 4.24 57.31 9.59
N SER A 706 3.79 56.41 8.72
CA SER A 706 4.64 55.63 7.81
C SER A 706 4.15 55.86 6.39
N GLU A 707 5.04 56.27 5.48
CA GLU A 707 4.73 56.41 4.05
C GLU A 707 4.39 55.04 3.42
N ASN A 708 4.86 53.94 4.01
CA ASN A 708 4.64 52.58 3.54
C ASN A 708 3.86 51.73 4.58
N ILE A 709 2.58 52.03 4.72
CA ILE A 709 1.65 51.39 5.68
C ILE A 709 1.65 49.86 5.55
N ARG A 710 1.77 49.30 4.34
CA ARG A 710 1.75 47.84 4.12
C ARG A 710 2.99 47.16 4.69
N ALA A 711 4.17 47.74 4.44
CA ALA A 711 5.42 47.23 5.02
C ALA A 711 5.43 47.40 6.54
N GLU A 712 4.81 48.47 7.07
CA GLU A 712 4.64 48.67 8.51
C GLU A 712 3.79 47.58 9.16
N ILE A 713 2.61 47.31 8.60
CA ILE A 713 1.72 46.26 9.10
C ILE A 713 2.41 44.90 9.03
N LEU A 714 3.14 44.61 7.95
CA LEU A 714 3.89 43.37 7.83
C LEU A 714 4.98 43.27 8.91
N TYR A 715 5.74 44.33 9.15
CA TYR A 715 6.77 44.37 10.19
C TYR A 715 6.17 44.13 11.59
N LEU A 716 5.09 44.83 11.93
CA LEU A 716 4.38 44.65 13.20
C LEU A 716 3.79 43.24 13.36
N THR A 717 3.32 42.65 12.27
CA THR A 717 2.81 41.26 12.23
C THR A 717 3.95 40.28 12.50
N ILE A 718 5.10 40.46 11.85
CA ILE A 718 6.30 39.64 12.10
C ILE A 718 6.67 39.71 13.58
N LEU A 719 6.83 40.91 14.15
CA LEU A 719 7.21 41.04 15.56
C LEU A 719 6.20 40.40 16.53
N TYR A 720 4.90 40.54 16.26
CA TYR A 720 3.87 39.91 17.08
C TYR A 720 3.97 38.38 17.04
N GLU A 721 4.03 37.81 15.85
CA GLU A 721 4.07 36.35 15.68
C GLU A 721 5.42 35.76 16.11
N SER A 722 6.52 36.50 16.00
CA SER A 722 7.82 36.11 16.57
C SER A 722 7.77 36.02 18.09
N TRP A 723 7.08 36.95 18.75
CA TRP A 723 6.85 36.89 20.19
C TRP A 723 5.96 35.70 20.57
N ALA A 724 4.84 35.49 19.87
CA ALA A 724 3.94 34.36 20.10
C ALA A 724 4.61 32.99 19.87
N LEU A 725 5.50 32.92 18.87
CA LEU A 725 6.35 31.76 18.60
C LEU A 725 7.25 31.45 19.80
N LEU A 726 7.95 32.44 20.36
CA LEU A 726 8.82 32.25 21.53
C LEU A 726 8.02 31.84 22.78
N ASP A 727 6.82 32.37 22.97
CA ASP A 727 5.95 31.99 24.08
C ASP A 727 5.46 30.54 23.97
N SER A 728 5.09 30.12 22.76
CA SER A 728 4.75 28.73 22.44
C SER A 728 5.93 27.80 22.71
N VAL A 729 7.15 28.18 22.30
CA VAL A 729 8.38 27.40 22.52
C VAL A 729 8.75 27.31 24.01
N SER A 730 8.58 28.40 24.77
CA SER A 730 8.71 28.39 26.24
C SER A 730 7.73 27.44 26.91
N SER A 731 6.50 27.38 26.38
CA SER A 731 5.45 26.48 26.85
C SER A 731 5.73 25.02 26.51
N VAL A 732 6.29 24.73 25.33
CA VAL A 732 6.86 23.41 24.98
C VAL A 732 7.95 23.04 25.97
N ALA A 733 8.92 23.91 26.24
CA ALA A 733 10.02 23.63 27.17
C ALA A 733 9.50 23.22 28.57
N LYS A 734 8.47 23.92 29.07
CA LYS A 734 7.84 23.63 30.37
C LYS A 734 7.15 22.27 30.37
N ALA A 735 6.34 21.99 29.33
CA ALA A 735 5.61 20.74 29.21
C ALA A 735 6.57 19.56 29.03
N SER A 736 7.60 19.72 28.19
CA SER A 736 8.65 18.73 27.98
C SER A 736 9.40 18.41 29.27
N ARG A 737 9.78 19.41 30.09
CA ARG A 737 10.38 19.18 31.42
C ARG A 737 9.47 18.31 32.29
N LYS A 738 8.19 18.70 32.42
CA LYS A 738 7.22 17.97 33.26
C LYS A 738 6.95 16.56 32.77
N PHE A 739 6.94 16.36 31.45
CA PHE A 739 6.76 15.05 30.86
C PHE A 739 8.01 14.18 31.02
N LEU A 740 9.19 14.68 30.72
CA LEU A 740 10.43 13.90 30.63
C LEU A 740 11.12 13.69 31.99
N THR A 741 10.87 14.50 33.01
CA THR A 741 11.46 14.30 34.34
C THR A 741 10.49 13.63 35.30
N VAL A 742 10.91 12.56 35.96
CA VAL A 742 10.14 11.94 37.05
C VAL A 742 10.19 12.87 38.26
N LYS A 743 9.06 13.20 38.88
CA LYS A 743 9.10 13.77 40.23
C LYS A 743 9.56 12.63 41.15
N GLN A 744 10.66 12.83 41.87
CA GLN A 744 11.02 11.99 43.02
C GLN A 744 9.86 11.89 44.00
#